data_AF-I1YGH4-F1
#
_entry.id   AF-I1YGH4-F1
#
_cell.length_a   1.000
_cell.length_b   1.000
_cell.length_c   1.000
_cell.angle_alpha   90.00
_cell.angle_beta   90.00
_cell.angle_gamma   90.00
#
_symmetry.space_group_name_H-M   'P 1'
#
loop_
_entity.id
_entity.type
_entity.pdbx_description
1 polymer ?
#
loop_
_entity_poly.entity_id
_entity_poly.type
_entity_poly.pdbx_seq_one_letter_code
_entity_poly.pdbx_strand_id
1 'polypeptide(L)'
;MGGSGKRQTVGYKYYEDQHLVLALSNFDHISHIWFAENLAWVGIEEGLTDDWSTIEISQPKLFGGEQREGGVSGTIRLGMGWPTQPRLARMVSRIGGPLMPAYRGVVSLFFDDFYFGNSPYIKPIKFRAQAIHKLSDGSPQWYDEKAAIFGGYDRTPSAVQFSLDASGSMFPPDSNRWAVVKEAMNSVFDWLTEIGISHDIRVNIWASGSQALAKYNIDAAAISELRAFVNAVDASMGATDFTASIYAMSAFFNTSNKPIKKFIFLTDGEPSPEGTDIEASEQLSNIPNVQAHAFNIDLADTSHTELMDNTPADGVPVISGSNADAIADALRSAFTMWDINPIHLMRECHTDKVWGGRFPESKMGDSYETAADTLFEEKLGVSFLFTEEIRWREIIEEIARHIDAIPYQDPETGLMEIKLIRDDYDPETLPILDPSNSELVNFNAPMENEIFNQVVIEFWNRETGKDDSVTLSDAAAVDAVGYINQKTYQYAGITNRYSAMIVGERDLARSSKPFYQGRIRTNRVHANLRPGDVFKLNSPDDDIETMVCRVTKRNESSQLNGDITLEWAEDVFGQVFSTFGTPAGTQWSDSTSISGSIKHKTAFEIPYFLAMQLVGEQAIPSENTSAAYGFAAAEPSSGVSLGYDLYVYPEGTTQEPDPEEAIESAYTPTLIAASSISDRQETVIPISSEIGVESLSVGQLVLIGNALDAEREIAAVSVEFTSGDSVLYLLRGVADTLPLPIPAGAPLYVIGEELSYSETIFLPGETVEGYAVANSAGGTEPGPYAKHAVEMDGRIFKPYPPANFRVEGLLYPGELYQPPSASVTFTWSYRDRIIQADQVVSYFNSDDYGPEVGTTYLIEADALDVDGLLIEENWFSEDLGSVKTYDLDFVTYPTPTDTFFVVIRLWAVREDERSLQAPFVQFIAPDADPDEIDRDLLSQERPIATFTAVILGENGEYIEMERPE
;
A
#
# COMPACT_ATOMS: atom_id res chain seq x y z
N MET A 1 56.15 -35.50 -11.62
CA MET A 1 55.07 -36.37 -11.09
C MET A 1 54.04 -35.45 -10.44
N GLY A 2 52.98 -35.09 -11.17
CA GLY A 2 51.85 -34.34 -10.60
C GLY A 2 50.99 -35.32 -9.81
N GLY A 3 51.00 -35.22 -8.48
CA GLY A 3 50.15 -36.03 -7.62
C GLY A 3 48.70 -35.61 -7.82
N SER A 4 47.88 -36.52 -8.36
CA SER A 4 46.42 -36.39 -8.35
C SER A 4 45.95 -36.11 -6.92
N GLY A 5 45.43 -34.92 -6.67
CA GLY A 5 44.79 -34.58 -5.40
C GLY A 5 43.72 -35.63 -5.06
N LYS A 6 43.73 -36.12 -3.82
CA LYS A 6 42.70 -37.06 -3.35
C LYS A 6 41.34 -36.37 -3.46
N ARG A 7 40.36 -37.01 -4.11
CA ARG A 7 38.97 -36.54 -4.09
C ARG A 7 38.52 -36.41 -2.63
N GLN A 8 38.21 -35.20 -2.22
CA GLN A 8 37.65 -34.89 -0.91
C GLN A 8 36.13 -34.80 -1.05
N THR A 9 35.41 -35.55 -0.23
CA THR A 9 33.95 -35.39 -0.10
C THR A 9 33.67 -34.06 0.57
N VAL A 10 32.97 -33.16 -0.13
CA VAL A 10 32.61 -31.81 0.36
C VAL A 10 31.21 -31.77 1.00
N GLY A 11 30.40 -32.81 0.80
CA GLY A 11 29.04 -32.96 1.34
C GLY A 11 28.35 -34.19 0.76
N TYR A 12 27.14 -34.49 1.24
CA TYR A 12 26.27 -35.55 0.71
C TYR A 12 24.97 -34.92 0.18
N LYS A 13 24.41 -35.50 -0.87
CA LYS A 13 23.04 -35.19 -1.34
C LYS A 13 22.10 -36.24 -0.77
N TYR A 14 21.00 -35.82 -0.17
CA TYR A 14 20.02 -36.70 0.43
C TYR A 14 18.81 -36.85 -0.49
N TYR A 15 18.44 -38.11 -0.75
CA TYR A 15 17.29 -38.49 -1.56
C TYR A 15 16.40 -39.43 -0.76
N GLU A 16 15.09 -39.23 -0.85
CA GLU A 16 14.11 -40.04 -0.10
C GLU A 16 12.83 -40.25 -0.92
N ASP A 17 12.29 -41.47 -0.86
CA ASP A 17 10.88 -41.71 -1.17
C ASP A 17 10.06 -41.42 0.09
N GLN A 18 9.25 -40.36 0.11
CA GLN A 18 8.46 -39.96 1.29
C GLN A 18 6.97 -39.93 0.95
N HIS A 19 6.13 -40.51 1.82
CA HIS A 19 4.66 -40.40 1.72
C HIS A 19 4.14 -39.48 2.83
N LEU A 20 3.49 -38.38 2.44
CA LEU A 20 2.85 -37.43 3.32
C LEU A 20 1.34 -37.50 3.13
N VAL A 21 0.59 -37.70 4.21
CA VAL A 21 -0.87 -37.60 4.22
C VAL A 21 -1.23 -36.23 4.77
N LEU A 22 -2.01 -35.47 4.01
CA LEU A 22 -2.28 -34.06 4.31
C LEU A 22 -3.56 -33.88 5.12
N ALA A 23 -4.67 -34.36 4.57
CA ALA A 23 -6.01 -34.17 5.11
C ALA A 23 -6.93 -35.28 4.60
N LEU A 24 -8.20 -35.26 5.04
CA LEU A 24 -9.26 -36.01 4.38
C LEU A 24 -9.36 -35.58 2.90
N SER A 25 -9.84 -36.48 2.06
CA SER A 25 -10.12 -36.18 0.66
C SER A 25 -11.24 -35.17 0.61
N ASN A 26 -10.96 -33.90 0.35
CA ASN A 26 -11.95 -32.83 0.10
C ASN A 26 -11.32 -31.59 -0.55
N PHE A 27 -10.06 -31.68 -0.98
CA PHE A 27 -9.37 -30.54 -1.59
C PHE A 27 -9.84 -30.35 -3.03
N ASP A 28 -10.00 -29.11 -3.43
CA ASP A 28 -10.17 -28.70 -4.83
C ASP A 28 -8.84 -28.82 -5.55
N HIS A 29 -7.79 -28.27 -4.94
CA HIS A 29 -6.42 -28.21 -5.45
C HIS A 29 -5.38 -27.89 -4.35
N ILE A 30 -4.11 -28.09 -4.69
CA ILE A 30 -2.94 -27.55 -3.95
C ILE A 30 -2.32 -26.44 -4.78
N SER A 31 -2.00 -25.32 -4.15
CA SER A 31 -1.45 -24.16 -4.86
C SER A 31 0.00 -23.82 -4.54
N HIS A 32 0.49 -24.20 -3.36
CA HIS A 32 1.84 -23.83 -2.92
C HIS A 32 2.49 -24.92 -2.09
N ILE A 33 3.82 -25.05 -2.20
CA ILE A 33 4.65 -25.93 -1.37
C ILE A 33 5.91 -25.17 -0.93
N TRP A 34 6.10 -25.04 0.38
CA TRP A 34 7.29 -24.48 1.00
C TRP A 34 8.11 -25.55 1.71
N PHE A 35 9.42 -25.34 1.74
CA PHE A 35 10.35 -26.10 2.57
C PHE A 35 11.06 -25.12 3.52
N ALA A 36 10.89 -25.33 4.82
CA ALA A 36 11.06 -24.31 5.85
C ALA A 36 10.23 -23.06 5.51
N GLU A 37 10.88 -21.91 5.32
CA GLU A 37 10.24 -20.65 4.95
C GLU A 37 10.39 -20.31 3.46
N ASN A 38 11.02 -21.17 2.65
CA ASN A 38 11.29 -20.89 1.23
C ASN A 38 10.27 -21.58 0.33
N LEU A 39 9.62 -20.80 -0.55
CA LEU A 39 8.67 -21.30 -1.54
C LEU A 39 9.41 -22.11 -2.60
N ALA A 40 9.07 -23.40 -2.72
CA ALA A 40 9.71 -24.31 -3.68
C ALA A 40 8.87 -24.53 -4.94
N TRP A 41 7.55 -24.47 -4.80
CA TRP A 41 6.62 -24.65 -5.91
C TRP A 41 5.35 -23.83 -5.70
N VAL A 42 4.84 -23.31 -6.80
CA VAL A 42 3.55 -22.63 -6.90
C VAL A 42 2.90 -23.00 -8.22
N GLY A 43 1.59 -23.19 -8.20
CA GLY A 43 0.77 -23.58 -9.34
C GLY A 43 -0.69 -23.78 -8.90
N ILE A 44 -1.51 -24.42 -9.72
CA ILE A 44 -2.81 -24.95 -9.32
C ILE A 44 -2.80 -26.40 -9.77
N GLU A 45 -2.74 -27.32 -8.81
CA GLU A 45 -2.75 -28.75 -9.08
C GLU A 45 -4.01 -29.36 -8.45
N GLU A 46 -5.02 -29.63 -9.28
CA GLU A 46 -6.32 -30.15 -8.88
C GLU A 46 -6.32 -31.68 -8.64
N GLY A 47 -5.26 -32.35 -9.07
CA GLY A 47 -5.19 -33.81 -9.06
C GLY A 47 -6.02 -34.45 -10.17
N LEU A 48 -5.89 -35.77 -10.29
CA LEU A 48 -6.66 -36.58 -11.24
C LEU A 48 -7.73 -37.38 -10.50
N THR A 49 -8.91 -37.54 -11.13
CA THR A 49 -10.01 -38.34 -10.55
C THR A 49 -9.63 -39.82 -10.42
N ASP A 50 -9.00 -40.37 -11.46
CA ASP A 50 -8.74 -41.81 -11.61
C ASP A 50 -7.24 -42.17 -11.64
N ASP A 51 -6.35 -41.24 -11.27
CA ASP A 51 -4.91 -41.49 -11.18
C ASP A 51 -4.22 -40.52 -10.21
N TRP A 52 -2.89 -40.59 -10.14
CA TRP A 52 -2.05 -39.65 -9.42
C TRP A 52 -1.53 -38.57 -10.38
N SER A 53 -1.71 -37.30 -10.03
CA SER A 53 -1.12 -36.20 -10.78
C SER A 53 0.33 -35.97 -10.37
N THR A 54 1.00 -35.05 -11.07
CA THR A 54 2.46 -34.90 -11.00
C THR A 54 2.86 -33.45 -10.84
N ILE A 55 3.49 -33.14 -9.72
CA ILE A 55 4.11 -31.85 -9.44
C ILE A 55 5.62 -32.02 -9.59
N GLU A 56 6.24 -31.19 -10.44
CA GLU A 56 7.69 -31.18 -10.64
C GLU A 56 8.33 -29.99 -9.93
N ILE A 57 9.31 -30.25 -9.07
CA ILE A 57 10.09 -29.21 -8.39
C ILE A 57 11.53 -29.22 -8.92
N SER A 58 12.02 -28.05 -9.32
CA SER A 58 13.40 -27.88 -9.81
C SER A 58 14.08 -26.67 -9.15
N GLN A 59 14.26 -26.75 -7.84
CA GLN A 59 14.90 -25.71 -7.03
C GLN A 59 16.16 -26.22 -6.31
N PRO A 60 17.17 -26.75 -7.03
CA PRO A 60 18.36 -27.38 -6.42
C PRO A 60 19.27 -26.39 -5.66
N LYS A 61 18.97 -25.08 -5.73
CA LYS A 61 19.68 -24.02 -5.02
C LYS A 61 18.84 -23.28 -3.98
N LEU A 62 17.64 -23.79 -3.65
CA LEU A 62 16.70 -23.14 -2.74
C LEU A 62 17.33 -22.70 -1.40
N PHE A 63 18.32 -23.44 -0.91
CA PHE A 63 19.04 -23.15 0.34
C PHE A 63 20.50 -22.74 0.11
N GLY A 64 20.75 -21.99 -0.97
CA GLY A 64 22.06 -21.43 -1.29
C GLY A 64 22.99 -22.37 -2.07
N GLY A 65 22.46 -23.46 -2.62
CA GLY A 65 23.18 -24.35 -3.54
C GLY A 65 24.25 -25.21 -2.88
N GLU A 66 25.09 -25.85 -3.70
CA GLU A 66 26.01 -26.91 -3.24
C GLU A 66 27.06 -26.46 -2.22
N GLN A 67 27.38 -25.16 -2.17
CA GLN A 67 28.31 -24.58 -1.20
C GLN A 67 27.68 -24.30 0.17
N ARG A 68 26.35 -24.39 0.28
CA ARG A 68 25.57 -24.26 1.52
C ARG A 68 24.75 -25.54 1.75
N GLU A 69 23.43 -25.44 1.82
CA GLU A 69 22.55 -26.57 2.15
C GLU A 69 21.87 -27.20 0.92
N GLY A 70 22.23 -26.79 -0.29
CA GLY A 70 21.65 -27.30 -1.52
C GLY A 70 20.29 -26.66 -1.83
N GLY A 71 19.28 -27.50 -2.04
CA GLY A 71 17.91 -27.11 -2.38
C GLY A 71 17.00 -28.33 -2.45
N VAL A 72 15.91 -28.25 -3.21
CA VAL A 72 14.95 -29.34 -3.39
C VAL A 72 14.64 -29.58 -4.86
N SER A 73 14.56 -30.85 -5.28
CA SER A 73 14.18 -31.16 -6.65
C SER A 73 13.72 -32.61 -6.83
N GLY A 74 12.76 -32.82 -7.71
CA GLY A 74 12.26 -34.13 -8.08
C GLY A 74 10.76 -34.09 -8.32
N THR A 75 10.21 -35.29 -8.48
CA THR A 75 8.79 -35.49 -8.75
C THR A 75 8.02 -35.72 -7.46
N ILE A 76 6.89 -35.03 -7.31
CA ILE A 76 5.90 -35.29 -6.27
C ILE A 76 4.64 -35.79 -6.97
N ARG A 77 4.10 -36.92 -6.51
CA ARG A 77 2.81 -37.43 -6.98
C ARG A 77 1.72 -36.97 -6.03
N LEU A 78 0.70 -36.30 -6.55
CA LEU A 78 -0.48 -35.93 -5.78
C LEU A 78 -1.59 -36.94 -6.04
N GLY A 79 -2.11 -37.53 -4.96
CA GLY A 79 -3.32 -38.33 -4.97
C GLY A 79 -4.37 -37.65 -4.11
N MET A 80 -5.49 -37.26 -4.70
CA MET A 80 -6.57 -36.55 -4.00
C MET A 80 -7.40 -37.46 -3.09
N GLY A 81 -7.25 -38.78 -3.21
CA GLY A 81 -7.92 -39.76 -2.37
C GLY A 81 -9.30 -40.19 -2.86
N TRP A 82 -9.66 -39.88 -4.11
CA TRP A 82 -10.99 -40.20 -4.65
C TRP A 82 -11.32 -41.70 -4.63
N PRO A 83 -12.62 -42.09 -4.64
CA PRO A 83 -13.04 -43.49 -4.51
C PRO A 83 -12.45 -44.45 -5.55
N THR A 84 -12.14 -43.94 -6.75
CA THR A 84 -11.59 -44.70 -7.89
C THR A 84 -10.07 -44.70 -7.93
N GLN A 85 -9.39 -43.87 -7.12
CA GLN A 85 -7.93 -43.69 -7.15
C GLN A 85 -7.20 -45.05 -7.14
N PRO A 86 -6.27 -45.28 -8.08
CA PRO A 86 -5.51 -46.51 -8.16
C PRO A 86 -4.36 -46.50 -7.15
N ARG A 87 -3.76 -47.68 -6.95
CA ARG A 87 -2.50 -47.78 -6.18
C ARG A 87 -1.38 -47.17 -7.00
N LEU A 88 -0.51 -46.39 -6.37
CA LEU A 88 0.64 -45.79 -7.04
C LEU A 88 1.58 -46.88 -7.58
N ALA A 89 1.74 -46.93 -8.90
CA ALA A 89 2.45 -48.01 -9.60
C ALA A 89 3.88 -48.23 -9.09
N ARG A 90 4.60 -47.15 -8.79
CA ARG A 90 5.96 -47.21 -8.25
C ARG A 90 6.01 -47.90 -6.89
N MET A 91 5.12 -47.58 -5.97
CA MET A 91 5.10 -48.22 -4.64
C MET A 91 4.68 -49.68 -4.74
N VAL A 92 3.74 -50.00 -5.63
CA VAL A 92 3.37 -51.39 -5.95
C VAL A 92 4.59 -52.19 -6.41
N SER A 93 5.47 -51.59 -7.23
CA SER A 93 6.71 -52.25 -7.67
C SER A 93 7.78 -52.38 -6.57
N ARG A 94 7.89 -51.42 -5.64
CA ARG A 94 8.92 -51.42 -4.58
C ARG A 94 8.55 -52.28 -3.37
N ILE A 95 7.30 -52.20 -2.91
CA ILE A 95 6.83 -52.80 -1.65
C ILE A 95 6.00 -54.08 -1.90
N GLY A 96 5.39 -54.20 -3.08
CA GLY A 96 4.54 -55.33 -3.47
C GLY A 96 3.05 -55.02 -3.41
N GLY A 97 2.33 -55.30 -4.50
CA GLY A 97 0.95 -54.87 -4.72
C GLY A 97 -0.07 -55.16 -3.61
N PRO A 98 -0.13 -56.36 -2.99
CA PRO A 98 -1.10 -56.65 -1.94
C PRO A 98 -0.90 -55.89 -0.63
N LEU A 99 0.31 -55.36 -0.38
CA LEU A 99 0.65 -54.65 0.86
C LEU A 99 0.43 -53.14 0.77
N MET A 100 0.09 -52.64 -0.42
CA MET A 100 -0.09 -51.22 -0.69
C MET A 100 -1.59 -50.85 -0.77
N PRO A 101 -2.16 -50.06 0.17
CA PRO A 101 -3.41 -49.36 -0.06
C PRO A 101 -3.36 -48.36 -1.26
N ALA A 102 -4.53 -47.96 -1.75
CA ALA A 102 -4.62 -46.86 -2.74
C ALA A 102 -4.75 -45.47 -2.10
N TYR A 103 -4.66 -45.40 -0.75
CA TYR A 103 -4.85 -44.19 0.06
C TYR A 103 -6.11 -43.38 -0.28
N ARG A 104 -7.22 -44.09 -0.50
CA ARG A 104 -8.54 -43.47 -0.73
C ARG A 104 -9.06 -42.87 0.58
N GLY A 105 -9.77 -41.76 0.46
CA GLY A 105 -10.32 -40.98 1.57
C GLY A 105 -9.35 -39.95 2.17
N VAL A 106 -8.11 -39.86 1.67
CA VAL A 106 -7.12 -38.88 2.13
C VAL A 106 -6.31 -38.27 0.98
N VAL A 107 -6.02 -36.97 1.08
CA VAL A 107 -5.10 -36.31 0.16
C VAL A 107 -3.66 -36.70 0.54
N SER A 108 -2.88 -37.11 -0.46
CA SER A 108 -1.54 -37.67 -0.29
C SER A 108 -0.54 -37.04 -1.26
N LEU A 109 0.63 -36.67 -0.74
CA LEU A 109 1.82 -36.36 -1.53
C LEU A 109 2.82 -37.50 -1.42
N PHE A 110 3.27 -38.02 -2.56
CA PHE A 110 4.34 -39.01 -2.62
C PHE A 110 5.56 -38.42 -3.33
N PHE A 111 6.60 -38.15 -2.56
CA PHE A 111 7.90 -37.71 -3.07
C PHE A 111 8.63 -38.92 -3.66
N ASP A 112 8.95 -38.85 -4.95
CA ASP A 112 9.53 -39.96 -5.72
C ASP A 112 11.05 -39.74 -5.91
N ASP A 113 11.86 -40.49 -5.16
CA ASP A 113 13.34 -40.37 -5.11
C ASP A 113 13.79 -38.90 -5.03
N PHE A 114 13.13 -38.13 -4.17
CA PHE A 114 13.16 -36.69 -4.19
C PHE A 114 14.39 -36.17 -3.47
N TYR A 115 15.07 -35.16 -4.04
CA TYR A 115 16.22 -34.51 -3.44
C TYR A 115 15.76 -33.52 -2.35
N PHE A 116 16.17 -33.75 -1.11
CA PHE A 116 15.82 -32.92 0.06
C PHE A 116 16.96 -31.99 0.53
N GLY A 117 18.03 -31.88 -0.26
CA GLY A 117 19.15 -30.98 0.02
C GLY A 117 20.41 -31.71 0.48
N ASN A 118 21.37 -30.91 0.97
CA ASN A 118 22.67 -31.39 1.43
C ASN A 118 22.76 -31.53 2.96
N SER A 119 21.67 -31.26 3.66
CA SER A 119 21.55 -31.44 5.10
C SER A 119 20.92 -32.80 5.40
N PRO A 120 21.38 -33.52 6.45
CA PRO A 120 20.75 -34.76 6.89
C PRO A 120 19.38 -34.56 7.55
N TYR A 121 18.93 -33.32 7.75
CA TYR A 121 17.64 -33.00 8.38
C TYR A 121 16.60 -32.64 7.32
N ILE A 122 15.45 -33.32 7.36
CA ILE A 122 14.28 -32.95 6.55
C ILE A 122 13.71 -31.65 7.10
N LYS A 123 13.64 -30.63 6.24
CA LYS A 123 13.06 -29.35 6.61
C LYS A 123 11.53 -29.46 6.71
N PRO A 124 10.87 -28.68 7.59
CA PRO A 124 9.41 -28.64 7.67
C PRO A 124 8.81 -28.35 6.28
N ILE A 125 7.77 -29.08 5.91
CA ILE A 125 7.06 -28.88 4.64
C ILE A 125 5.73 -28.20 4.95
N LYS A 126 5.45 -27.07 4.31
CA LYS A 126 4.16 -26.38 4.39
C LYS A 126 3.51 -26.40 3.02
N PHE A 127 2.20 -26.41 2.95
CA PHE A 127 1.46 -26.32 1.71
C PHE A 127 0.23 -25.43 1.88
N ARG A 128 -0.28 -24.91 0.76
CA ARG A 128 -1.56 -24.21 0.69
C ARG A 128 -2.50 -25.02 -0.18
N ALA A 129 -3.72 -25.24 0.29
CA ALA A 129 -4.76 -25.96 -0.41
C ALA A 129 -6.10 -25.24 -0.22
N GLN A 130 -7.03 -25.50 -1.14
CA GLN A 130 -8.41 -25.03 -1.07
C GLN A 130 -9.36 -26.23 -1.02
N ALA A 131 -10.46 -26.11 -0.28
CA ALA A 131 -11.50 -27.12 -0.14
C ALA A 131 -12.87 -26.43 -0.06
N ILE A 132 -13.48 -26.14 -1.21
CA ILE A 132 -14.73 -25.40 -1.34
C ILE A 132 -15.70 -26.14 -2.27
N HIS A 133 -15.25 -26.48 -3.48
CA HIS A 133 -16.10 -26.90 -4.60
C HIS A 133 -16.29 -28.42 -4.70
N LYS A 134 -15.48 -29.22 -4.00
CA LYS A 134 -15.55 -30.69 -4.05
C LYS A 134 -15.89 -31.28 -2.69
N LEU A 135 -16.77 -32.28 -2.69
CA LEU A 135 -17.07 -33.13 -1.54
C LEU A 135 -16.04 -34.25 -1.39
N SER A 136 -16.15 -35.03 -0.31
CA SER A 136 -15.12 -36.02 0.02
C SER A 136 -14.99 -37.22 -0.92
N ASP A 137 -15.96 -37.39 -1.81
CA ASP A 137 -15.95 -38.39 -2.88
C ASP A 137 -15.59 -37.81 -4.25
N GLY A 138 -15.25 -36.51 -4.31
CA GLY A 138 -14.89 -35.78 -5.53
C GLY A 138 -16.09 -35.27 -6.32
N SER A 139 -17.31 -35.46 -5.83
CA SER A 139 -18.50 -34.87 -6.45
C SER A 139 -18.58 -33.35 -6.19
N PRO A 140 -19.29 -32.58 -7.04
CA PRO A 140 -19.46 -31.15 -6.85
C PRO A 140 -20.18 -30.82 -5.53
N GLN A 141 -19.83 -29.67 -4.95
CA GLN A 141 -20.46 -29.13 -3.77
C GLN A 141 -21.94 -28.76 -4.03
N TRP A 142 -22.77 -28.83 -2.99
CA TRP A 142 -24.14 -28.33 -3.07
C TRP A 142 -24.15 -26.81 -3.15
N TYR A 143 -24.97 -26.25 -4.04
CA TYR A 143 -25.11 -24.81 -4.24
C TYR A 143 -23.75 -24.11 -4.43
N ASP A 144 -23.00 -24.61 -5.41
CA ASP A 144 -21.59 -24.29 -5.62
C ASP A 144 -21.37 -22.79 -5.93
N GLU A 145 -22.34 -22.16 -6.60
CA GLU A 145 -22.31 -20.73 -6.94
C GLU A 145 -22.28 -19.82 -5.69
N LYS A 146 -22.61 -20.35 -4.51
CA LYS A 146 -22.58 -19.66 -3.21
C LYS A 146 -21.57 -20.27 -2.22
N ALA A 147 -20.80 -21.26 -2.65
CA ALA A 147 -19.86 -21.98 -1.79
C ALA A 147 -18.59 -21.16 -1.49
N ALA A 148 -18.11 -20.39 -2.46
CA ALA A 148 -16.91 -19.55 -2.32
C ALA A 148 -17.28 -18.13 -1.89
N ILE A 149 -16.74 -17.67 -0.77
CA ILE A 149 -16.85 -16.29 -0.30
C ILE A 149 -15.48 -15.63 -0.33
N PHE A 150 -15.41 -14.38 -0.78
CA PHE A 150 -14.15 -13.64 -0.85
C PHE A 150 -13.50 -13.58 0.54
N GLY A 151 -12.27 -14.07 0.65
CA GLY A 151 -11.54 -14.17 1.92
C GLY A 151 -10.28 -13.31 1.99
N GLY A 152 -9.97 -12.53 0.96
CA GLY A 152 -8.78 -11.67 0.88
C GLY A 152 -8.01 -11.83 -0.43
N TYR A 153 -6.87 -11.15 -0.55
CA TYR A 153 -6.00 -11.25 -1.73
C TYR A 153 -4.72 -12.03 -1.43
N ASP A 154 -4.23 -12.80 -2.41
CA ASP A 154 -2.93 -13.46 -2.35
C ASP A 154 -1.82 -12.41 -2.50
N ARG A 155 -1.17 -12.10 -1.39
CA ARG A 155 -0.13 -11.07 -1.33
C ARG A 155 1.26 -11.56 -1.75
N THR A 156 1.32 -12.65 -2.51
CA THR A 156 2.58 -13.18 -3.01
C THR A 156 3.07 -12.38 -4.23
N PRO A 157 4.32 -11.85 -4.21
CA PRO A 157 4.88 -11.15 -5.36
C PRO A 157 4.80 -12.02 -6.62
N SER A 158 4.22 -11.46 -7.68
CA SER A 158 3.84 -12.19 -8.89
C SER A 158 4.28 -11.44 -10.14
N ALA A 159 4.65 -12.17 -11.19
CA ALA A 159 4.74 -11.67 -12.55
C ALA A 159 3.38 -11.82 -13.22
N VAL A 160 2.79 -10.72 -13.68
CA VAL A 160 1.42 -10.68 -14.16
C VAL A 160 1.41 -10.09 -15.56
N GLN A 161 0.76 -10.79 -16.50
CA GLN A 161 0.40 -10.20 -17.78
C GLN A 161 -1.11 -9.97 -17.86
N PHE A 162 -1.54 -8.70 -17.93
CA PHE A 162 -2.88 -8.34 -18.35
C PHE A 162 -2.91 -8.29 -19.87
N SER A 163 -3.78 -9.09 -20.49
CA SER A 163 -3.91 -9.21 -21.95
C SER A 163 -5.29 -8.73 -22.36
N LEU A 164 -5.35 -7.51 -22.87
CA LEU A 164 -6.58 -6.76 -23.09
C LEU A 164 -6.88 -6.68 -24.60
N ASP A 165 -8.01 -7.24 -25.02
CA ASP A 165 -8.49 -7.10 -26.40
C ASP A 165 -8.85 -5.62 -26.69
N ALA A 166 -8.34 -5.10 -27.80
CA ALA A 166 -8.65 -3.80 -28.38
C ALA A 166 -9.04 -3.93 -29.87
N SER A 167 -9.60 -5.09 -30.24
CA SER A 167 -10.13 -5.37 -31.57
C SER A 167 -11.36 -4.53 -31.91
N GLY A 168 -11.83 -4.62 -33.14
CA GLY A 168 -12.98 -3.84 -33.63
C GLY A 168 -14.27 -4.06 -32.83
N SER A 169 -14.46 -5.25 -32.25
CA SER A 169 -15.63 -5.54 -31.40
C SER A 169 -15.63 -4.75 -30.11
N MET A 170 -14.46 -4.41 -29.57
CA MET A 170 -14.29 -3.55 -28.38
C MET A 170 -14.65 -2.08 -28.60
N PHE A 171 -14.84 -1.67 -29.88
CA PHE A 171 -15.25 -0.32 -30.28
C PHE A 171 -16.55 -0.34 -31.09
N PRO A 172 -17.70 -0.81 -30.54
CA PRO A 172 -18.96 -0.80 -31.28
C PRO A 172 -19.40 0.64 -31.61
N PRO A 173 -20.12 0.87 -32.72
CA PRO A 173 -20.61 2.21 -33.06
C PRO A 173 -21.51 2.87 -31.99
N ASP A 174 -22.20 2.06 -31.18
CA ASP A 174 -23.21 2.51 -30.22
C ASP A 174 -22.79 2.35 -28.74
N SER A 175 -21.55 1.92 -28.46
CA SER A 175 -21.06 1.74 -27.08
C SER A 175 -19.54 1.91 -27.01
N ASN A 176 -18.99 2.18 -25.82
CA ASN A 176 -17.55 2.33 -25.64
C ASN A 176 -17.02 1.30 -24.63
N ARG A 177 -17.09 0.01 -24.98
CA ARG A 177 -16.60 -1.10 -24.13
C ARG A 177 -15.14 -0.90 -23.73
N TRP A 178 -14.31 -0.45 -24.66
CA TRP A 178 -12.91 -0.12 -24.37
C TRP A 178 -12.76 0.98 -23.30
N ALA A 179 -13.61 2.02 -23.29
CA ALA A 179 -13.57 3.01 -22.21
C ALA A 179 -13.95 2.41 -20.84
N VAL A 180 -14.89 1.46 -20.81
CA VAL A 180 -15.23 0.73 -19.57
C VAL A 180 -14.05 -0.12 -19.09
N VAL A 181 -13.31 -0.75 -20.01
CA VAL A 181 -12.06 -1.47 -19.68
C VAL A 181 -10.98 -0.52 -19.15
N LYS A 182 -10.84 0.70 -19.71
CA LYS A 182 -9.91 1.71 -19.18
C LYS A 182 -10.26 2.08 -17.74
N GLU A 183 -11.54 2.35 -17.47
CA GLU A 183 -12.02 2.68 -16.12
C GLU A 183 -11.75 1.53 -15.14
N ALA A 184 -12.03 0.29 -15.56
CA ALA A 184 -11.73 -0.90 -14.77
C ALA A 184 -10.21 -1.05 -14.49
N MET A 185 -9.36 -0.89 -15.51
CA MET A 185 -7.91 -0.97 -15.35
C MET A 185 -7.35 0.13 -14.45
N ASN A 186 -7.89 1.35 -14.50
CA ASN A 186 -7.53 2.42 -13.58
C ASN A 186 -7.81 2.01 -12.12
N SER A 187 -8.98 1.42 -11.86
CA SER A 187 -9.35 0.86 -10.55
C SER A 187 -8.44 -0.29 -10.12
N VAL A 188 -7.99 -1.14 -11.06
CA VAL A 188 -6.99 -2.19 -10.80
C VAL A 188 -5.64 -1.59 -10.45
N PHE A 189 -5.20 -0.52 -11.12
CA PHE A 189 -3.94 0.17 -10.80
C PHE A 189 -3.97 0.89 -9.45
N ASP A 190 -5.11 1.48 -9.06
CA ASP A 190 -5.30 2.05 -7.73
C ASP A 190 -5.16 0.95 -6.67
N TRP A 191 -5.86 -0.17 -6.86
CA TRP A 191 -5.75 -1.34 -6.00
C TRP A 191 -4.31 -1.91 -5.90
N LEU A 192 -3.60 -2.03 -7.04
CA LEU A 192 -2.20 -2.48 -7.05
C LEU A 192 -1.27 -1.54 -6.26
N THR A 193 -1.59 -0.25 -6.22
CA THR A 193 -0.87 0.75 -5.42
C THR A 193 -1.18 0.55 -3.94
N GLU A 194 -2.46 0.37 -3.59
CA GLU A 194 -2.92 0.17 -2.21
C GLU A 194 -2.35 -1.11 -1.57
N ILE A 195 -2.28 -2.22 -2.32
CA ILE A 195 -1.72 -3.46 -1.77
C ILE A 195 -0.21 -3.36 -1.53
N GLY A 196 0.49 -2.44 -2.22
CA GLY A 196 1.91 -2.14 -1.98
C GLY A 196 2.87 -3.32 -2.23
N ILE A 197 2.48 -4.27 -3.08
CA ILE A 197 3.27 -5.46 -3.37
C ILE A 197 4.09 -5.22 -4.62
N SER A 198 5.39 -5.48 -4.53
CA SER A 198 6.31 -5.41 -5.67
C SER A 198 6.03 -6.54 -6.67
N HIS A 199 5.05 -6.36 -7.54
CA HIS A 199 4.76 -7.21 -8.69
C HIS A 199 5.67 -6.85 -9.88
N ASP A 200 5.79 -7.78 -10.84
CA ASP A 200 6.22 -7.44 -12.20
C ASP A 200 4.96 -7.43 -13.06
N ILE A 201 4.66 -6.33 -13.75
CA ILE A 201 3.43 -6.21 -14.54
C ILE A 201 3.77 -5.94 -15.99
N ARG A 202 3.16 -6.73 -16.87
CA ARG A 202 3.08 -6.48 -18.29
C ARG A 202 1.63 -6.22 -18.67
N VAL A 203 1.35 -5.10 -19.31
CA VAL A 203 0.06 -4.89 -19.98
C VAL A 203 0.29 -5.08 -21.46
N ASN A 204 -0.41 -6.06 -22.04
CA ASN A 204 -0.45 -6.35 -23.46
C ASN A 204 -1.81 -5.96 -24.01
N ILE A 205 -1.85 -4.99 -24.92
CA ILE A 205 -3.05 -4.57 -25.62
C ILE A 205 -2.96 -5.16 -27.03
N TRP A 206 -3.96 -5.95 -27.42
CA TRP A 206 -3.87 -6.78 -28.61
C TRP A 206 -5.13 -6.73 -29.48
N ALA A 207 -4.93 -6.99 -30.77
CA ALA A 207 -5.95 -7.23 -31.79
C ALA A 207 -5.24 -7.99 -32.92
N SER A 208 -5.16 -7.45 -34.14
CA SER A 208 -4.32 -8.03 -35.23
C SER A 208 -2.81 -7.87 -35.00
N GLY A 209 -2.42 -7.15 -33.95
CA GLY A 209 -1.06 -6.97 -33.49
C GLY A 209 -1.04 -6.72 -31.99
N SER A 210 0.15 -6.61 -31.41
CA SER A 210 0.35 -6.42 -29.97
C SER A 210 1.16 -5.15 -29.71
N GLN A 211 0.70 -4.37 -28.73
CA GLN A 211 1.49 -3.33 -28.08
C GLN A 211 1.56 -3.68 -26.60
N ALA A 212 2.76 -3.67 -26.02
CA ALA A 212 2.91 -4.03 -24.62
C ALA A 212 3.94 -3.17 -23.90
N LEU A 213 3.64 -2.89 -22.63
CA LEU A 213 4.57 -2.25 -21.69
C LEU A 213 4.78 -3.20 -20.51
N ALA A 214 6.04 -3.48 -20.20
CA ALA A 214 6.44 -4.31 -19.06
C ALA A 214 7.22 -3.46 -18.05
N LYS A 215 6.85 -3.58 -16.78
CA LYS A 215 7.51 -2.97 -15.63
C LYS A 215 7.85 -4.07 -14.62
N TYR A 216 9.05 -4.00 -14.06
CA TYR A 216 9.55 -4.96 -13.10
C TYR A 216 9.71 -4.26 -11.76
N ASN A 217 9.35 -4.94 -10.67
CA ASN A 217 9.29 -4.38 -9.32
C ASN A 217 8.54 -3.05 -9.30
N ILE A 218 7.27 -3.08 -9.71
CA ILE A 218 6.46 -1.87 -9.87
C ILE A 218 6.48 -1.01 -8.60
N ASP A 219 6.51 0.30 -8.81
CA ASP A 219 6.28 1.36 -7.85
C ASP A 219 5.18 2.29 -8.38
N ALA A 220 4.88 3.38 -7.68
CA ALA A 220 3.85 4.33 -8.09
C ALA A 220 4.13 4.97 -9.47
N ALA A 221 5.41 5.18 -9.82
CA ALA A 221 5.81 5.73 -11.12
C ALA A 221 5.55 4.72 -12.25
N ALA A 222 5.97 3.46 -12.07
CA ALA A 222 5.72 2.39 -13.00
C ALA A 222 4.22 2.15 -13.22
N ILE A 223 3.41 2.21 -12.16
CA ILE A 223 1.94 2.11 -12.24
C ILE A 223 1.38 3.29 -13.03
N SER A 224 1.87 4.50 -12.82
CA SER A 224 1.45 5.69 -13.58
C SER A 224 1.78 5.57 -15.07
N GLU A 225 2.93 5.01 -15.42
CA GLU A 225 3.29 4.73 -16.82
C GLU A 225 2.41 3.66 -17.46
N LEU A 226 2.12 2.57 -16.74
CA LEU A 226 1.19 1.52 -17.21
C LEU A 226 -0.22 2.08 -17.41
N ARG A 227 -0.66 2.97 -16.50
CA ARG A 227 -1.93 3.68 -16.61
C ARG A 227 -1.99 4.58 -17.84
N ALA A 228 -0.94 5.37 -18.07
CA ALA A 228 -0.85 6.22 -19.25
C ALA A 228 -0.86 5.38 -20.54
N PHE A 229 -0.14 4.26 -20.55
CA PHE A 229 -0.10 3.31 -21.67
C PHE A 229 -1.49 2.76 -22.04
N VAL A 230 -2.29 2.32 -21.06
CA VAL A 230 -3.66 1.85 -21.29
C VAL A 230 -4.58 2.98 -21.79
N ASN A 231 -4.49 4.15 -21.16
CA ASN A 231 -5.36 5.28 -21.46
C ASN A 231 -5.08 5.92 -22.83
N ALA A 232 -3.88 5.72 -23.40
CA ALA A 232 -3.51 6.25 -24.71
C ALA A 232 -4.24 5.59 -25.89
N VAL A 233 -4.81 4.39 -25.74
CA VAL A 233 -5.47 3.68 -26.85
C VAL A 233 -6.86 4.24 -27.11
N ASP A 234 -7.11 4.87 -28.25
CA ASP A 234 -8.35 5.56 -28.58
C ASP A 234 -9.12 4.98 -29.80
N ALA A 235 -8.54 4.00 -30.49
CA ALA A 235 -9.13 3.36 -31.66
C ALA A 235 -8.82 1.85 -31.72
N SER A 236 -9.68 1.13 -32.46
CA SER A 236 -9.49 -0.30 -32.73
C SER A 236 -8.16 -0.60 -33.42
N MET A 237 -7.53 -1.70 -33.00
CA MET A 237 -6.26 -2.18 -33.53
C MET A 237 -6.41 -3.32 -34.57
N GLY A 238 -7.64 -3.66 -34.97
CA GLY A 238 -7.91 -4.67 -36.00
C GLY A 238 -8.87 -5.78 -35.56
N ALA A 239 -8.68 -6.98 -36.12
CA ALA A 239 -9.45 -8.18 -35.80
C ALA A 239 -8.94 -8.89 -34.53
N THR A 240 -9.76 -9.75 -33.93
CA THR A 240 -9.50 -10.46 -32.67
C THR A 240 -8.55 -11.66 -32.86
N ASP A 241 -7.25 -11.41 -33.00
CA ASP A 241 -6.24 -12.46 -33.17
C ASP A 241 -5.65 -12.91 -31.83
N PHE A 242 -6.05 -14.09 -31.37
CA PHE A 242 -5.64 -14.62 -30.06
C PHE A 242 -4.12 -14.85 -29.97
N THR A 243 -3.41 -15.05 -31.08
CA THR A 243 -1.94 -15.24 -31.04
C THR A 243 -1.21 -13.96 -30.62
N ALA A 244 -1.79 -12.79 -30.90
CA ALA A 244 -1.26 -11.50 -30.44
C ALA A 244 -1.36 -11.34 -28.92
N SER A 245 -2.33 -11.98 -28.28
CA SER A 245 -2.53 -11.91 -26.82
C SER A 245 -1.37 -12.51 -26.00
N ILE A 246 -0.62 -13.44 -26.58
CA ILE A 246 0.51 -14.14 -25.93
C ILE A 246 1.87 -13.76 -26.51
N TYR A 247 1.90 -12.80 -27.45
CA TYR A 247 3.12 -12.36 -28.10
C TYR A 247 4.17 -11.91 -27.07
N ALA A 248 5.39 -12.46 -27.19
CA ALA A 248 6.53 -12.22 -26.31
C ALA A 248 6.31 -12.50 -24.81
N MET A 249 5.22 -13.17 -24.42
CA MET A 249 4.89 -13.46 -23.02
C MET A 249 5.94 -14.34 -22.33
N SER A 250 6.44 -15.37 -23.01
CA SER A 250 7.49 -16.25 -22.46
C SER A 250 8.76 -15.48 -22.10
N ALA A 251 9.14 -14.46 -22.89
CA ALA A 251 10.31 -13.65 -22.62
C ALA A 251 10.15 -12.80 -21.34
N PHE A 252 8.96 -12.21 -21.13
CA PHE A 252 8.63 -11.48 -19.91
C PHE A 252 8.73 -12.39 -18.68
N PHE A 253 8.05 -13.54 -18.69
CA PHE A 253 8.06 -14.48 -17.58
C PHE A 253 9.41 -15.15 -17.31
N ASN A 254 10.29 -15.25 -18.31
CA ASN A 254 11.66 -15.76 -18.12
C ASN A 254 12.62 -14.70 -17.58
N THR A 255 12.29 -13.41 -17.76
CA THR A 255 13.08 -12.29 -17.22
C THR A 255 12.74 -12.03 -15.75
N SER A 256 11.47 -12.20 -15.39
CA SER A 256 11.01 -12.03 -14.01
C SER A 256 11.63 -13.06 -13.07
N ASN A 257 11.98 -12.61 -11.86
CA ASN A 257 12.41 -13.45 -10.75
C ASN A 257 11.25 -13.78 -9.78
N LYS A 258 10.02 -13.33 -10.07
CA LYS A 258 8.88 -13.54 -9.19
C LYS A 258 8.48 -15.01 -9.18
N PRO A 259 8.10 -15.55 -8.02
CA PRO A 259 7.78 -16.97 -7.90
C PRO A 259 6.52 -17.38 -8.67
N ILE A 260 5.52 -16.49 -8.77
CA ILE A 260 4.23 -16.76 -9.41
C ILE A 260 4.18 -16.07 -10.78
N LYS A 261 3.58 -16.76 -11.76
CA LYS A 261 3.29 -16.21 -13.09
C LYS A 261 1.79 -16.29 -13.35
N LYS A 262 1.16 -15.16 -13.63
CA LYS A 262 -0.27 -15.05 -13.95
C LYS A 262 -0.46 -14.43 -15.33
N PHE A 263 -1.34 -15.02 -16.12
CA PHE A 263 -1.82 -14.51 -17.39
C PHE A 263 -3.32 -14.26 -17.25
N ILE A 264 -3.75 -13.04 -17.52
CA ILE A 264 -5.14 -12.61 -17.39
C ILE A 264 -5.58 -12.19 -18.78
N PHE A 265 -6.52 -12.93 -19.37
CA PHE A 265 -6.99 -12.76 -20.73
C PHE A 265 -8.40 -12.20 -20.75
N LEU A 266 -8.61 -11.10 -21.46
CA LEU A 266 -9.91 -10.42 -21.57
C LEU A 266 -10.25 -10.18 -23.04
N THR A 267 -11.43 -10.65 -23.47
CA THR A 267 -11.92 -10.47 -24.85
C THR A 267 -13.43 -10.25 -24.90
N ASP A 268 -13.93 -9.60 -25.95
CA ASP A 268 -15.36 -9.53 -26.28
C ASP A 268 -15.69 -10.18 -27.64
N GLY A 269 -14.68 -10.73 -28.32
CA GLY A 269 -14.78 -11.21 -29.69
C GLY A 269 -14.37 -12.67 -29.86
N GLU A 270 -15.00 -13.32 -30.84
CA GLU A 270 -14.58 -14.62 -31.38
C GLU A 270 -13.26 -14.48 -32.17
N PRO A 271 -12.42 -15.53 -32.21
CA PRO A 271 -11.13 -15.49 -32.90
C PRO A 271 -11.28 -15.17 -34.39
N SER A 272 -10.55 -14.16 -34.85
CA SER A 272 -10.50 -13.72 -36.23
C SER A 272 -9.08 -13.27 -36.59
N PRO A 273 -8.33 -14.04 -37.40
CA PRO A 273 -8.75 -15.20 -38.18
C PRO A 273 -9.17 -16.45 -37.38
N GLU A 274 -9.97 -17.32 -38.00
CA GLU A 274 -10.40 -18.59 -37.38
C GLU A 274 -9.18 -19.50 -37.08
N GLY A 275 -9.15 -20.10 -35.89
CA GLY A 275 -8.10 -21.04 -35.45
C GLY A 275 -6.93 -20.42 -34.69
N THR A 276 -6.89 -19.09 -34.50
CA THR A 276 -5.85 -18.41 -33.71
C THR A 276 -5.89 -18.77 -32.24
N ASP A 277 -7.08 -19.11 -31.71
CA ASP A 277 -7.34 -19.61 -30.36
C ASP A 277 -6.63 -20.95 -30.10
N ILE A 278 -6.72 -21.88 -31.04
CA ILE A 278 -6.04 -23.19 -30.95
C ILE A 278 -4.52 -23.00 -30.95
N GLU A 279 -3.99 -22.18 -31.87
CA GLU A 279 -2.56 -21.89 -31.94
C GLU A 279 -2.07 -21.20 -30.65
N ALA A 280 -2.83 -20.24 -30.13
CA ALA A 280 -2.49 -19.53 -28.92
C ALA A 280 -2.49 -20.45 -27.68
N SER A 281 -3.48 -21.34 -27.56
CA SER A 281 -3.55 -22.36 -26.52
C SER A 281 -2.34 -23.30 -26.54
N GLU A 282 -1.93 -23.78 -27.73
CA GLU A 282 -0.72 -24.60 -27.87
C GLU A 282 0.53 -23.84 -27.39
N GLN A 283 0.67 -22.57 -27.75
CA GLN A 283 1.79 -21.75 -27.29
C GLN A 283 1.76 -21.48 -25.78
N LEU A 284 0.58 -21.20 -25.20
CA LEU A 284 0.39 -21.02 -23.75
C LEU A 284 0.80 -22.27 -22.97
N SER A 285 0.40 -23.45 -23.44
CA SER A 285 0.75 -24.75 -22.81
C SER A 285 2.25 -25.03 -22.76
N ASN A 286 3.05 -24.39 -23.63
CA ASN A 286 4.50 -24.53 -23.66
C ASN A 286 5.22 -23.61 -22.67
N ILE A 287 4.50 -22.68 -22.01
CA ILE A 287 5.09 -21.81 -20.99
C ILE A 287 4.89 -22.46 -19.62
N PRO A 288 5.98 -22.87 -18.94
CA PRO A 288 5.86 -23.62 -17.69
C PRO A 288 5.35 -22.73 -16.55
N ASN A 289 4.44 -23.31 -15.74
CA ASN A 289 3.96 -22.76 -14.47
C ASN A 289 3.29 -21.37 -14.58
N VAL A 290 2.48 -21.15 -15.61
CA VAL A 290 1.63 -19.95 -15.74
C VAL A 290 0.21 -20.30 -15.32
N GLN A 291 -0.39 -19.53 -14.41
CA GLN A 291 -1.82 -19.55 -14.12
C GLN A 291 -2.53 -18.63 -15.11
N ALA A 292 -3.37 -19.18 -15.96
CA ALA A 292 -4.05 -18.48 -17.03
C ALA A 292 -5.55 -18.39 -16.72
N HIS A 293 -6.02 -17.17 -16.45
CA HIS A 293 -7.41 -16.84 -16.18
C HIS A 293 -8.00 -16.11 -17.37
N ALA A 294 -9.17 -16.53 -17.85
CA ALA A 294 -9.78 -15.98 -19.05
C ALA A 294 -11.21 -15.47 -18.80
N PHE A 295 -11.54 -14.34 -19.43
CA PHE A 295 -12.80 -13.63 -19.20
C PHE A 295 -13.41 -13.13 -20.51
N ASN A 296 -14.74 -13.29 -20.63
CA ASN A 296 -15.52 -12.75 -21.73
C ASN A 296 -16.26 -11.48 -21.32
N ILE A 297 -16.36 -10.52 -22.22
CA ILE A 297 -17.23 -9.33 -22.09
C ILE A 297 -18.41 -9.46 -23.05
N ASP A 298 -19.64 -9.49 -22.52
CA ASP A 298 -20.90 -9.57 -23.27
C ASP A 298 -20.95 -10.70 -24.35
N LEU A 299 -20.04 -11.67 -24.29
CA LEU A 299 -19.93 -12.79 -25.23
C LEU A 299 -20.28 -14.09 -24.51
N ALA A 300 -21.48 -14.59 -24.78
CA ALA A 300 -22.02 -15.78 -24.09
C ALA A 300 -21.33 -17.09 -24.50
N ASP A 301 -20.70 -17.14 -25.68
CA ASP A 301 -19.93 -18.31 -26.11
C ASP A 301 -18.50 -18.25 -25.54
N THR A 302 -18.22 -19.12 -24.57
CA THR A 302 -16.94 -19.22 -23.88
C THR A 302 -16.00 -20.23 -24.52
N SER A 303 -16.44 -21.01 -25.50
CA SER A 303 -15.71 -22.19 -25.99
C SER A 303 -14.31 -21.89 -26.54
N HIS A 304 -14.11 -20.70 -27.12
CA HIS A 304 -12.80 -20.24 -27.59
C HIS A 304 -11.92 -19.73 -26.45
N THR A 305 -12.51 -19.01 -25.50
CA THR A 305 -11.81 -18.40 -24.36
C THR A 305 -11.41 -19.46 -23.32
N GLU A 306 -12.18 -20.54 -23.19
CA GLU A 306 -11.86 -21.73 -22.38
C GLU A 306 -10.52 -22.37 -22.78
N LEU A 307 -10.09 -22.24 -24.04
CA LEU A 307 -8.78 -22.74 -24.48
C LEU A 307 -7.61 -21.89 -23.94
N MET A 308 -7.88 -20.65 -23.56
CA MET A 308 -6.90 -19.72 -23.00
C MET A 308 -6.87 -19.76 -21.46
N ASP A 309 -7.72 -20.58 -20.85
CA ASP A 309 -7.83 -20.76 -19.40
C ASP A 309 -7.22 -22.09 -18.97
N ASN A 310 -6.42 -22.09 -17.90
CA ASN A 310 -5.89 -23.31 -17.30
C ASN A 310 -6.16 -23.43 -15.80
N THR A 311 -7.12 -22.66 -15.30
CA THR A 311 -7.59 -22.63 -13.92
C THR A 311 -9.03 -23.15 -13.81
N PRO A 312 -9.36 -24.35 -14.31
CA PRO A 312 -10.73 -24.76 -14.64
C PRO A 312 -11.75 -24.74 -13.48
N ALA A 313 -11.30 -24.63 -12.23
CA ALA A 313 -12.15 -24.37 -11.07
C ALA A 313 -12.91 -23.02 -11.12
N ASP A 314 -12.43 -21.99 -11.81
CA ASP A 314 -13.11 -20.69 -11.94
C ASP A 314 -13.98 -20.55 -13.20
N GLY A 315 -13.75 -21.40 -14.21
CA GLY A 315 -14.44 -21.33 -15.50
C GLY A 315 -14.14 -20.02 -16.24
N VAL A 316 -14.93 -19.70 -17.29
CA VAL A 316 -14.81 -18.42 -18.00
C VAL A 316 -16.03 -17.55 -17.70
N PRO A 317 -15.90 -16.54 -16.83
CA PRO A 317 -17.00 -15.63 -16.53
C PRO A 317 -17.37 -14.77 -17.74
N VAL A 318 -18.68 -14.54 -17.93
CA VAL A 318 -19.22 -13.58 -18.90
C VAL A 318 -19.65 -12.32 -18.15
N ILE A 319 -18.88 -11.24 -18.34
CA ILE A 319 -19.01 -9.99 -17.61
C ILE A 319 -19.77 -8.98 -18.46
N SER A 320 -20.57 -8.13 -17.81
CA SER A 320 -21.23 -7.04 -18.53
C SER A 320 -20.22 -5.98 -18.97
N GLY A 321 -20.19 -5.67 -20.26
CA GLY A 321 -19.36 -4.60 -20.86
C GLY A 321 -19.80 -3.18 -20.50
N SER A 322 -20.80 -3.03 -19.63
CA SER A 322 -21.33 -1.76 -19.15
C SER A 322 -20.98 -1.43 -17.69
N ASN A 323 -20.31 -2.35 -16.99
CA ASN A 323 -19.99 -2.21 -15.57
C ASN A 323 -18.48 -2.33 -15.35
N ALA A 324 -17.80 -1.20 -15.14
CA ALA A 324 -16.36 -1.15 -14.93
C ALA A 324 -15.93 -1.88 -13.65
N ASP A 325 -16.72 -1.78 -12.57
CA ASP A 325 -16.43 -2.47 -11.31
C ASP A 325 -16.46 -3.99 -11.49
N ALA A 326 -17.44 -4.52 -12.24
CA ALA A 326 -17.51 -5.95 -12.52
C ALA A 326 -16.31 -6.46 -13.32
N ILE A 327 -15.80 -5.66 -14.27
CA ILE A 327 -14.57 -6.01 -15.01
C ILE A 327 -13.35 -5.92 -14.08
N ALA A 328 -13.24 -4.87 -13.26
CA ALA A 328 -12.14 -4.72 -12.31
C ALA A 328 -12.10 -5.88 -11.30
N ASP A 329 -13.25 -6.29 -10.78
CA ASP A 329 -13.39 -7.41 -9.84
C ASP A 329 -13.01 -8.74 -10.49
N ALA A 330 -13.36 -8.96 -11.76
CA ALA A 330 -12.91 -10.12 -12.51
C ALA A 330 -11.39 -10.13 -12.72
N LEU A 331 -10.78 -9.01 -13.07
CA LEU A 331 -9.32 -8.91 -13.21
C LEU A 331 -8.60 -9.13 -11.86
N ARG A 332 -9.20 -8.66 -10.75
CA ARG A 332 -8.71 -8.90 -9.39
C ARG A 332 -8.95 -10.34 -8.93
N SER A 333 -9.94 -11.06 -9.47
CA SER A 333 -10.28 -12.43 -9.04
C SER A 333 -9.11 -13.41 -9.20
N ALA A 334 -8.23 -13.16 -10.19
CA ALA A 334 -6.98 -13.89 -10.37
C ALA A 334 -6.04 -13.82 -9.15
N PHE A 335 -6.23 -12.85 -8.25
CA PHE A 335 -5.49 -12.67 -7.01
C PHE A 335 -6.31 -12.99 -5.76
N THR A 336 -7.58 -13.36 -5.91
CA THR A 336 -8.46 -13.59 -4.76
C THR A 336 -8.17 -14.93 -4.11
N MET A 337 -8.29 -14.95 -2.79
CA MET A 337 -8.31 -16.15 -1.97
C MET A 337 -9.70 -16.33 -1.42
N TRP A 338 -10.20 -17.56 -1.49
CA TRP A 338 -11.57 -17.87 -1.10
C TRP A 338 -11.62 -18.49 0.30
N ASP A 339 -12.72 -18.22 0.99
CA ASP A 339 -13.16 -18.92 2.20
C ASP A 339 -14.42 -19.71 1.85
N ILE A 340 -14.67 -20.82 2.55
CA ILE A 340 -15.89 -21.59 2.33
C ILE A 340 -17.06 -20.88 3.03
N ASN A 341 -18.22 -20.91 2.40
CA ASN A 341 -19.47 -20.52 3.05
C ASN A 341 -19.74 -21.46 4.23
N PRO A 342 -19.91 -20.93 5.45
CA PRO A 342 -20.12 -21.72 6.67
C PRO A 342 -21.26 -22.75 6.57
N ILE A 343 -22.31 -22.44 5.80
CA ILE A 343 -23.48 -23.32 5.64
C ILE A 343 -23.12 -24.60 4.89
N HIS A 344 -22.28 -24.51 3.87
CA HIS A 344 -21.81 -25.66 3.10
C HIS A 344 -21.01 -26.62 3.97
N LEU A 345 -20.11 -26.08 4.81
CA LEU A 345 -19.35 -26.87 5.77
C LEU A 345 -20.25 -27.55 6.83
N MET A 346 -21.25 -26.83 7.35
CA MET A 346 -22.24 -27.42 8.28
C MET A 346 -23.05 -28.54 7.61
N ARG A 347 -23.45 -28.34 6.36
CA ARG A 347 -24.19 -29.33 5.58
C ARG A 347 -23.35 -30.58 5.35
N GLU A 348 -22.06 -30.42 5.01
CA GLU A 348 -21.12 -31.54 4.90
C GLU A 348 -20.97 -32.31 6.23
N CYS A 349 -20.87 -31.59 7.37
CA CYS A 349 -20.87 -32.23 8.70
C CYS A 349 -22.08 -33.16 8.91
N HIS A 350 -23.25 -32.81 8.36
CA HIS A 350 -24.45 -33.64 8.43
C HIS A 350 -24.45 -34.80 7.43
N THR A 351 -24.09 -34.55 6.17
CA THR A 351 -24.39 -35.45 5.05
C THR A 351 -23.23 -36.37 4.68
N ASP A 352 -21.99 -35.97 5.00
CA ASP A 352 -20.80 -36.70 4.58
C ASP A 352 -20.81 -38.16 5.09
N LYS A 353 -20.42 -39.07 4.20
CA LYS A 353 -20.50 -40.53 4.44
C LYS A 353 -19.23 -41.09 5.07
N VAL A 354 -18.11 -40.37 4.99
CA VAL A 354 -16.79 -40.79 5.46
C VAL A 354 -16.61 -40.37 6.91
N TRP A 355 -16.73 -39.06 7.19
CA TRP A 355 -16.42 -38.44 8.48
C TRP A 355 -17.64 -37.78 9.15
N GLY A 356 -18.68 -37.44 8.38
CA GLY A 356 -19.88 -36.74 8.88
C GLY A 356 -20.98 -37.64 9.48
N GLY A 357 -22.16 -37.03 9.66
CA GLY A 357 -23.35 -37.64 10.26
C GLY A 357 -24.10 -38.65 9.39
N ARG A 358 -23.78 -38.73 8.09
CA ARG A 358 -24.39 -39.63 7.09
C ARG A 358 -25.91 -39.46 6.91
N PHE A 359 -26.43 -38.27 7.20
CA PHE A 359 -27.84 -37.98 6.93
C PHE A 359 -28.07 -37.88 5.41
N PRO A 360 -29.22 -38.37 4.90
CA PRO A 360 -29.56 -38.17 3.49
C PRO A 360 -29.88 -36.70 3.24
N GLU A 361 -29.65 -36.24 2.02
CA GLU A 361 -29.92 -34.85 1.60
C GLU A 361 -31.37 -34.40 1.85
N SER A 362 -32.32 -35.34 1.80
CA SER A 362 -33.74 -35.09 2.12
C SER A 362 -34.02 -34.76 3.59
N LYS A 363 -32.98 -34.73 4.45
CA LYS A 363 -33.08 -34.27 5.84
C LYS A 363 -32.66 -32.82 6.03
N MET A 364 -32.07 -32.19 5.01
CA MET A 364 -31.76 -30.76 5.04
C MET A 364 -33.00 -29.96 4.65
N GLY A 365 -33.37 -28.97 5.46
CA GLY A 365 -34.46 -28.05 5.15
C GLY A 365 -34.04 -26.89 4.26
N ASP A 366 -35.02 -26.15 3.75
CA ASP A 366 -34.82 -25.04 2.81
C ASP A 366 -34.10 -23.84 3.47
N SER A 367 -34.11 -23.74 4.80
CA SER A 367 -33.42 -22.64 5.52
C SER A 367 -31.91 -22.59 5.28
N TYR A 368 -31.29 -23.71 4.90
CA TYR A 368 -29.87 -23.74 4.54
C TYR A 368 -29.59 -22.92 3.28
N GLU A 369 -30.47 -22.97 2.27
CA GLU A 369 -30.30 -22.17 1.04
C GLU A 369 -30.37 -20.67 1.35
N THR A 370 -31.41 -20.26 2.10
CA THR A 370 -31.59 -18.86 2.51
C THR A 370 -30.44 -18.35 3.39
N ALA A 371 -29.94 -19.19 4.31
CA ALA A 371 -28.81 -18.84 5.15
C ALA A 371 -27.52 -18.72 4.33
N ALA A 372 -27.31 -19.59 3.34
CA ALA A 372 -26.14 -19.54 2.47
C ALA A 372 -26.12 -18.25 1.63
N ASP A 373 -27.26 -17.85 1.08
CA ASP A 373 -27.41 -16.57 0.37
C ASP A 373 -27.10 -15.38 1.27
N THR A 374 -27.68 -15.36 2.47
CA THR A 374 -27.47 -14.28 3.44
C THR A 374 -25.97 -14.12 3.78
N LEU A 375 -25.28 -15.22 4.10
CA LEU A 375 -23.85 -15.16 4.43
C LEU A 375 -22.97 -14.78 3.23
N PHE A 376 -23.36 -15.20 2.02
CA PHE A 376 -22.67 -14.81 0.80
C PHE A 376 -22.79 -13.30 0.54
N GLU A 377 -23.99 -12.74 0.72
CA GLU A 377 -24.24 -11.29 0.63
C GLU A 377 -23.51 -10.51 1.72
N GLU A 378 -23.47 -11.03 2.95
CA GLU A 378 -22.70 -10.47 4.07
C GLU A 378 -21.18 -10.59 3.87
N LYS A 379 -20.71 -11.39 2.90
CA LYS A 379 -19.30 -11.76 2.68
C LYS A 379 -18.65 -12.40 3.92
N LEU A 380 -19.42 -13.18 4.68
CA LEU A 380 -18.95 -13.84 5.91
C LEU A 380 -18.53 -15.29 5.62
N GLY A 381 -17.28 -15.46 5.18
CA GLY A 381 -16.64 -16.76 4.95
C GLY A 381 -15.81 -17.25 6.14
N VAL A 382 -15.52 -18.56 6.16
CA VAL A 382 -14.63 -19.20 7.15
C VAL A 382 -13.61 -20.13 6.49
N SER A 383 -12.46 -20.30 7.14
CA SER A 383 -11.40 -21.25 6.76
C SER A 383 -10.88 -21.98 7.99
N PHE A 384 -11.33 -23.22 8.20
CA PHE A 384 -10.96 -24.03 9.36
C PHE A 384 -9.74 -24.91 9.11
N LEU A 385 -8.87 -25.01 10.12
CA LEU A 385 -7.85 -26.05 10.20
C LEU A 385 -8.14 -26.95 11.42
N PHE A 386 -8.60 -28.17 11.16
CA PHE A 386 -8.84 -29.17 12.21
C PHE A 386 -7.62 -30.08 12.36
N THR A 387 -6.82 -29.89 13.40
CA THR A 387 -5.62 -30.70 13.68
C THR A 387 -5.86 -31.84 14.67
N GLU A 388 -7.00 -31.84 15.35
CA GLU A 388 -7.37 -32.85 16.35
C GLU A 388 -8.71 -33.49 16.00
N GLU A 389 -8.98 -34.67 16.57
CA GLU A 389 -10.26 -35.36 16.38
C GLU A 389 -11.36 -34.63 17.15
N ILE A 390 -12.32 -34.05 16.41
CA ILE A 390 -13.48 -33.33 16.95
C ILE A 390 -14.75 -33.97 16.40
N ARG A 391 -15.82 -34.02 17.20
CA ARG A 391 -17.10 -34.54 16.72
C ARG A 391 -17.75 -33.53 15.78
N TRP A 392 -18.32 -34.00 14.66
CA TRP A 392 -18.99 -33.13 13.68
C TRP A 392 -20.08 -32.22 14.27
N ARG A 393 -20.74 -32.61 15.37
CA ARG A 393 -21.72 -31.75 16.06
C ARG A 393 -21.05 -30.57 16.78
N GLU A 394 -19.89 -30.80 17.37
CA GLU A 394 -19.09 -29.75 18.02
C GLU A 394 -18.53 -28.80 16.95
N ILE A 395 -18.20 -29.30 15.75
CA ILE A 395 -17.85 -28.47 14.59
C ILE A 395 -19.03 -27.57 14.20
N ILE A 396 -20.26 -28.11 14.11
CA ILE A 396 -21.45 -27.30 13.81
C ILE A 396 -21.68 -26.24 14.89
N GLU A 397 -21.54 -26.57 16.17
CA GLU A 397 -21.66 -25.61 17.28
C GLU A 397 -20.62 -24.49 17.16
N GLU A 398 -19.39 -24.85 16.79
CA GLU A 398 -18.33 -23.86 16.58
C GLU A 398 -18.61 -22.97 15.37
N ILE A 399 -19.01 -23.54 14.22
CA ILE A 399 -19.39 -22.74 13.05
C ILE A 399 -20.58 -21.84 13.39
N ALA A 400 -21.59 -22.35 14.12
CA ALA A 400 -22.77 -21.58 14.53
C ALA A 400 -22.39 -20.36 15.39
N ARG A 401 -21.36 -20.50 16.25
CA ARG A 401 -20.79 -19.40 17.03
C ARG A 401 -20.17 -18.31 16.16
N HIS A 402 -19.56 -18.68 15.03
CA HIS A 402 -18.95 -17.72 14.09
C HIS A 402 -20.02 -16.87 13.39
N ILE A 403 -21.11 -17.48 12.93
CA ILE A 403 -22.12 -16.82 12.10
C ILE A 403 -23.35 -16.29 12.86
N ASP A 404 -23.40 -16.53 14.17
CA ASP A 404 -24.57 -16.34 15.05
C ASP A 404 -25.82 -17.02 14.49
N ALA A 405 -25.77 -18.35 14.51
CA ALA A 405 -26.87 -19.17 14.07
C ALA A 405 -27.33 -20.14 15.15
N ILE A 406 -28.60 -20.52 15.06
CA ILE A 406 -29.17 -21.59 15.86
C ILE A 406 -29.55 -22.73 14.91
N PRO A 407 -28.73 -23.80 14.83
CA PRO A 407 -29.13 -25.03 14.17
C PRO A 407 -30.13 -25.78 15.05
N TYR A 408 -31.23 -26.26 14.49
CA TYR A 408 -32.23 -27.04 15.21
C TYR A 408 -32.86 -28.11 14.31
N GLN A 409 -33.50 -29.09 14.93
CA GLN A 409 -34.36 -30.03 14.21
C GLN A 409 -35.80 -29.57 14.37
N ASP A 410 -36.49 -29.31 13.26
CA ASP A 410 -37.90 -28.94 13.32
C ASP A 410 -38.72 -30.13 13.86
N PRO A 411 -39.51 -29.94 14.93
CA PRO A 411 -40.24 -31.02 15.57
C PRO A 411 -41.42 -31.55 14.74
N GLU A 412 -41.93 -30.78 13.78
CA GLU A 412 -43.06 -31.16 12.93
C GLU A 412 -42.60 -31.89 11.67
N THR A 413 -41.58 -31.36 10.99
CA THR A 413 -41.06 -31.93 9.73
C THR A 413 -39.95 -32.95 9.96
N GLY A 414 -39.24 -32.84 11.08
CA GLY A 414 -38.05 -33.64 11.39
C GLY A 414 -36.85 -33.32 10.50
N LEU A 415 -36.91 -32.21 9.75
CA LEU A 415 -35.81 -31.66 8.96
C LEU A 415 -34.85 -30.88 9.85
N MET A 416 -33.59 -30.82 9.43
CA MET A 416 -32.58 -29.98 10.05
C MET A 416 -32.70 -28.60 9.43
N GLU A 417 -32.88 -27.59 10.28
CA GLU A 417 -33.07 -26.19 9.91
C GLU A 417 -32.02 -25.34 10.63
N ILE A 418 -31.77 -24.16 10.09
CA ILE A 418 -30.89 -23.17 10.70
C ILE A 418 -31.58 -21.81 10.71
N LYS A 419 -31.42 -21.05 11.80
CA LYS A 419 -31.87 -19.66 11.89
C LYS A 419 -30.69 -18.77 12.21
N LEU A 420 -30.33 -17.88 11.28
CA LEU A 420 -29.38 -16.79 11.52
C LEU A 420 -30.05 -15.74 12.43
N ILE A 421 -29.30 -15.22 13.38
CA ILE A 421 -29.76 -14.17 14.28
C ILE A 421 -29.45 -12.82 13.65
N ARG A 422 -30.47 -12.17 13.07
CA ARG A 422 -30.40 -10.87 12.40
C ARG A 422 -31.62 -10.01 12.75
N ASP A 423 -31.59 -8.74 12.34
CA ASP A 423 -32.74 -7.81 12.36
C ASP A 423 -33.61 -7.99 11.11
N ASP A 424 -34.17 -9.20 10.95
CA ASP A 424 -34.91 -9.62 9.75
C ASP A 424 -36.43 -9.71 9.96
N TYR A 425 -36.98 -9.00 10.96
CA TYR A 425 -38.39 -9.09 11.36
C TYR A 425 -39.09 -7.73 11.41
N ASP A 426 -40.41 -7.72 11.18
CA ASP A 426 -41.26 -6.54 11.42
C ASP A 426 -41.83 -6.61 12.85
N PRO A 427 -41.46 -5.69 13.76
CA PRO A 427 -41.95 -5.66 15.12
C PRO A 427 -43.48 -5.69 15.24
N GLU A 428 -44.20 -5.12 14.26
CA GLU A 428 -45.67 -5.04 14.30
C GLU A 428 -46.38 -6.36 14.02
N THR A 429 -45.66 -7.32 13.43
CA THR A 429 -46.21 -8.64 13.07
C THR A 429 -45.91 -9.74 14.09
N LEU A 430 -45.11 -9.42 15.12
CA LEU A 430 -44.62 -10.39 16.08
C LEU A 430 -45.74 -10.99 16.96
N PRO A 431 -45.69 -12.29 17.28
CA PRO A 431 -46.60 -12.90 18.23
C PRO A 431 -46.43 -12.30 19.62
N ILE A 432 -47.54 -12.10 20.34
CA ILE A 432 -47.56 -11.46 21.67
C ILE A 432 -47.78 -12.54 22.73
N LEU A 433 -46.80 -12.69 23.61
CA LEU A 433 -46.89 -13.53 24.79
C LEU A 433 -47.24 -12.66 25.99
N ASP A 434 -48.39 -12.96 26.60
CA ASP A 434 -48.97 -12.20 27.71
C ASP A 434 -49.58 -13.15 28.76
N PRO A 435 -50.06 -12.65 29.92
CA PRO A 435 -50.62 -13.48 30.99
C PRO A 435 -51.88 -14.27 30.59
N SER A 436 -52.49 -13.99 29.44
CA SER A 436 -53.65 -14.75 28.93
C SER A 436 -53.25 -16.06 28.24
N ASN A 437 -52.02 -16.14 27.74
CA ASN A 437 -51.53 -17.26 26.93
C ASN A 437 -50.22 -17.88 27.43
N SER A 438 -49.54 -17.24 28.38
CA SER A 438 -48.24 -17.64 28.86
C SER A 438 -48.03 -17.25 30.34
N GLU A 439 -47.14 -17.95 31.03
CA GLU A 439 -46.75 -17.71 32.43
C GLU A 439 -45.23 -17.56 32.50
N LEU A 440 -44.76 -16.41 33.01
CA LEU A 440 -43.33 -16.16 33.21
C LEU A 440 -42.84 -16.96 34.43
N VAL A 441 -41.93 -17.90 34.20
CA VAL A 441 -41.43 -18.84 35.23
C VAL A 441 -40.24 -18.25 35.97
N ASN A 442 -39.34 -17.60 35.24
CA ASN A 442 -38.28 -16.79 35.81
C ASN A 442 -37.93 -15.61 34.91
N PHE A 443 -37.45 -14.56 35.55
CA PHE A 443 -37.00 -13.32 34.94
C PHE A 443 -35.75 -12.89 35.68
N ASN A 444 -34.64 -12.80 34.95
CA ASN A 444 -33.35 -12.42 35.49
C ASN A 444 -32.86 -11.17 34.76
N ALA A 445 -32.60 -10.11 35.52
CA ALA A 445 -31.79 -8.99 35.07
C ALA A 445 -30.32 -9.31 35.36
N PRO A 446 -29.39 -9.13 34.40
CA PRO A 446 -27.96 -9.28 34.66
C PRO A 446 -27.48 -8.21 35.66
N MET A 447 -26.40 -8.50 36.39
CA MET A 447 -25.77 -7.54 37.29
C MET A 447 -24.89 -6.56 36.48
N GLU A 448 -24.95 -5.26 36.78
CA GLU A 448 -24.21 -4.19 36.06
C GLU A 448 -22.68 -4.38 36.05
N ASN A 449 -22.12 -5.20 36.95
CA ASN A 449 -20.68 -5.40 37.11
C ASN A 449 -20.05 -6.44 36.15
N GLU A 450 -20.80 -7.00 35.21
CA GLU A 450 -20.31 -7.99 34.23
C GLU A 450 -20.38 -7.52 32.76
N ILE A 451 -20.64 -6.23 32.52
CA ILE A 451 -20.71 -5.65 31.17
C ILE A 451 -19.30 -5.41 30.62
N PHE A 452 -19.02 -5.89 29.42
CA PHE A 452 -17.76 -5.61 28.72
C PHE A 452 -18.00 -4.50 27.70
N ASN A 453 -17.32 -3.37 27.87
CA ASN A 453 -17.45 -2.20 27.01
C ASN A 453 -16.38 -2.16 25.89
N GLN A 454 -15.51 -3.18 25.85
CA GLN A 454 -14.57 -3.42 24.76
C GLN A 454 -14.47 -4.91 24.46
N VAL A 455 -14.42 -5.24 23.16
CA VAL A 455 -14.25 -6.59 22.65
C VAL A 455 -13.02 -6.65 21.76
N VAL A 456 -12.22 -7.69 21.92
CA VAL A 456 -11.09 -8.02 21.03
C VAL A 456 -11.35 -9.35 20.34
N ILE A 457 -11.27 -9.36 19.01
CA ILE A 457 -11.35 -10.56 18.19
C ILE A 457 -9.94 -10.91 17.72
N GLU A 458 -9.39 -12.01 18.23
CA GLU A 458 -8.13 -12.58 17.76
C GLU A 458 -8.40 -13.59 16.65
N PHE A 459 -7.65 -13.48 15.56
CA PHE A 459 -7.80 -14.33 14.38
C PHE A 459 -6.46 -14.53 13.67
N TRP A 460 -6.35 -15.58 12.85
CA TRP A 460 -5.15 -15.82 12.04
C TRP A 460 -5.29 -15.08 10.70
N ASN A 461 -4.49 -14.04 10.47
CA ASN A 461 -4.58 -13.26 9.25
C ASN A 461 -3.90 -13.99 8.08
N ARG A 462 -4.71 -14.44 7.11
CA ARG A 462 -4.21 -15.22 5.97
C ARG A 462 -3.32 -14.43 5.01
N GLU A 463 -3.49 -13.11 4.94
CA GLU A 463 -2.72 -12.25 4.04
C GLU A 463 -1.28 -12.09 4.53
N THR A 464 -1.10 -11.95 5.85
CA THR A 464 0.22 -11.80 6.48
C THR A 464 0.81 -13.16 6.92
N GLY A 465 -0.04 -14.18 7.04
CA GLY A 465 0.32 -15.50 7.55
C GLY A 465 0.60 -15.53 9.06
N LYS A 466 0.17 -14.51 9.81
CA LYS A 466 0.42 -14.33 11.25
C LYS A 466 -0.88 -14.07 12.01
N ASP A 467 -0.84 -14.27 13.32
CA ASP A 467 -1.96 -13.88 14.20
C ASP A 467 -2.12 -12.36 14.22
N ASP A 468 -3.37 -11.91 14.25
CA ASP A 468 -3.78 -10.51 14.22
C ASP A 468 -5.04 -10.32 15.09
N SER A 469 -5.43 -9.07 15.36
CA SER A 469 -6.62 -8.79 16.16
C SER A 469 -7.37 -7.53 15.72
N VAL A 470 -8.68 -7.54 15.96
CA VAL A 470 -9.55 -6.35 15.84
C VAL A 470 -10.07 -6.01 17.23
N THR A 471 -9.92 -4.74 17.63
CA THR A 471 -10.47 -4.23 18.89
C THR A 471 -11.60 -3.25 18.61
N LEU A 472 -12.74 -3.44 19.28
CA LEU A 472 -13.93 -2.60 19.17
C LEU A 472 -14.38 -2.17 20.56
N SER A 473 -14.79 -0.91 20.72
CA SER A 473 -15.23 -0.37 22.01
C SER A 473 -16.49 0.46 21.87
N ASP A 474 -17.34 0.44 22.90
CA ASP A 474 -18.49 1.32 23.03
C ASP A 474 -18.10 2.51 23.91
N ALA A 475 -17.83 3.66 23.28
CA ALA A 475 -17.39 4.87 23.98
C ALA A 475 -18.39 5.35 25.03
N ALA A 476 -19.71 5.21 24.79
CA ALA A 476 -20.72 5.62 25.74
C ALA A 476 -20.76 4.70 26.96
N ALA A 477 -20.58 3.39 26.75
CA ALA A 477 -20.45 2.43 27.85
C ALA A 477 -19.13 2.60 28.62
N VAL A 478 -18.04 2.98 27.95
CA VAL A 478 -16.76 3.33 28.60
C VAL A 478 -16.90 4.58 29.46
N ASP A 479 -17.53 5.64 28.95
CA ASP A 479 -17.77 6.88 29.69
C ASP A 479 -18.69 6.69 30.89
N ALA A 480 -19.73 5.85 30.75
CA ALA A 480 -20.67 5.56 31.83
C ALA A 480 -20.02 4.76 32.97
N VAL A 481 -19.11 3.84 32.64
CA VAL A 481 -18.41 2.98 33.62
C VAL A 481 -17.14 3.64 34.17
N GLY A 482 -16.51 4.52 33.40
CA GLY A 482 -15.29 5.27 33.77
C GLY A 482 -13.98 4.48 33.65
N TYR A 483 -14.01 3.26 33.13
CA TYR A 483 -12.83 2.44 32.82
C TYR A 483 -13.14 1.40 31.74
N ILE A 484 -12.09 0.89 31.07
CA ILE A 484 -12.21 -0.15 30.05
C ILE A 484 -12.32 -1.53 30.73
N ASN A 485 -13.39 -2.26 30.41
CA ASN A 485 -13.59 -3.66 30.77
C ASN A 485 -13.63 -4.50 29.49
N GLN A 486 -12.49 -5.13 29.18
CA GLN A 486 -12.24 -5.81 27.91
C GLN A 486 -12.56 -7.31 27.98
N LYS A 487 -13.13 -7.85 26.89
CA LYS A 487 -13.24 -9.30 26.67
C LYS A 487 -12.62 -9.70 25.34
N THR A 488 -11.77 -10.71 25.36
CA THR A 488 -11.19 -11.30 24.15
C THR A 488 -11.97 -12.53 23.72
N TYR A 489 -12.29 -12.62 22.44
CA TYR A 489 -12.82 -13.82 21.79
C TYR A 489 -11.83 -14.32 20.75
N GLN A 490 -11.69 -15.63 20.68
CA GLN A 490 -10.98 -16.33 19.62
C GLN A 490 -12.00 -17.07 18.77
N TYR A 491 -11.90 -16.91 17.45
CA TYR A 491 -12.77 -17.55 16.47
C TYR A 491 -11.92 -18.36 15.50
N ALA A 492 -11.81 -19.66 15.78
CA ALA A 492 -11.06 -20.57 14.94
C ALA A 492 -11.79 -20.71 13.60
N GLY A 493 -11.31 -20.06 12.54
CA GLY A 493 -11.98 -20.06 11.23
C GLY A 493 -12.11 -18.69 10.60
N ILE A 494 -12.03 -17.61 11.39
CA ILE A 494 -11.92 -16.25 10.85
C ILE A 494 -10.49 -16.05 10.40
N THR A 495 -10.31 -15.63 9.14
CA THR A 495 -8.99 -15.50 8.51
C THR A 495 -8.71 -14.12 7.93
N ASN A 496 -9.69 -13.21 8.02
CA ASN A 496 -9.62 -11.87 7.47
C ASN A 496 -10.26 -10.86 8.43
N ARG A 497 -9.82 -9.60 8.31
CA ARG A 497 -10.22 -8.51 9.20
C ARG A 497 -11.71 -8.15 9.07
N TYR A 498 -12.28 -8.26 7.87
CA TYR A 498 -13.67 -7.91 7.61
C TYR A 498 -14.63 -8.82 8.40
N SER A 499 -14.46 -10.14 8.31
CA SER A 499 -15.21 -11.11 9.11
C SER A 499 -14.99 -10.89 10.61
N ALA A 500 -13.77 -10.56 11.05
CA ALA A 500 -13.47 -10.27 12.45
C ALA A 500 -14.21 -9.01 12.96
N MET A 501 -14.35 -7.98 12.12
CA MET A 501 -15.12 -6.77 12.45
C MET A 501 -16.61 -7.07 12.60
N ILE A 502 -17.23 -7.75 11.63
CA ILE A 502 -18.66 -8.11 11.70
C ILE A 502 -18.98 -8.89 12.98
N VAL A 503 -18.17 -9.92 13.26
CA VAL A 503 -18.35 -10.76 14.45
C VAL A 503 -18.07 -9.97 15.73
N GLY A 504 -17.08 -9.09 15.72
CA GLY A 504 -16.75 -8.23 16.86
C GLY A 504 -17.84 -7.20 17.17
N GLU A 505 -18.45 -6.57 16.18
CA GLU A 505 -19.53 -5.58 16.37
C GLU A 505 -20.75 -6.25 17.00
N ARG A 506 -21.10 -7.44 16.51
CA ARG A 506 -22.14 -8.29 17.08
C ARG A 506 -21.86 -8.62 18.55
N ASP A 507 -20.65 -9.09 18.84
CA ASP A 507 -20.29 -9.49 20.21
C ASP A 507 -20.19 -8.30 21.16
N LEU A 508 -19.76 -7.12 20.67
CA LEU A 508 -19.79 -5.86 21.41
C LEU A 508 -21.22 -5.45 21.72
N ALA A 509 -22.14 -5.50 20.74
CA ALA A 509 -23.55 -5.16 20.96
C ALA A 509 -24.19 -6.05 22.04
N ARG A 510 -23.83 -7.34 22.07
CA ARG A 510 -24.28 -8.28 23.09
C ARG A 510 -23.64 -8.07 24.46
N SER A 511 -22.39 -7.61 24.52
CA SER A 511 -21.60 -7.55 25.76
C SER A 511 -21.62 -6.18 26.44
N SER A 512 -21.93 -5.11 25.70
CA SER A 512 -21.90 -3.70 26.15
C SER A 512 -23.18 -3.23 26.84
N LYS A 513 -24.27 -4.03 26.78
CA LYS A 513 -25.56 -3.70 27.39
C LYS A 513 -26.04 -4.84 28.30
N PRO A 514 -26.64 -4.52 29.46
CA PRO A 514 -27.36 -5.52 30.24
C PRO A 514 -28.63 -5.88 29.47
N PHE A 515 -28.82 -7.15 29.14
CA PHE A 515 -30.03 -7.64 28.47
C PHE A 515 -30.78 -8.65 29.34
N TYR A 516 -32.11 -8.60 29.32
CA TYR A 516 -32.91 -9.50 30.14
C TYR A 516 -32.93 -10.93 29.60
N GLN A 517 -33.03 -11.91 30.49
CA GLN A 517 -33.20 -13.31 30.12
C GLN A 517 -34.19 -14.01 31.05
N GLY A 518 -34.86 -15.03 30.54
CA GLY A 518 -35.88 -15.72 31.32
C GLY A 518 -36.39 -16.99 30.68
N ARG A 519 -37.43 -17.54 31.31
CA ARG A 519 -38.12 -18.74 30.90
C ARG A 519 -39.59 -18.49 31.01
N ILE A 520 -40.30 -18.78 29.93
CA ILE A 520 -41.75 -18.66 29.87
C ILE A 520 -42.36 -20.03 29.56
N ARG A 521 -43.46 -20.32 30.25
CA ARG A 521 -44.29 -21.50 29.99
C ARG A 521 -45.48 -21.03 29.17
N THR A 522 -45.60 -21.52 27.94
CA THR A 522 -46.67 -21.13 27.03
C THR A 522 -47.60 -22.30 26.73
N ASN A 523 -48.85 -21.96 26.41
CA ASN A 523 -49.84 -22.92 25.95
C ASN A 523 -49.66 -23.21 24.43
N ARG A 524 -50.56 -23.99 23.83
CA ARG A 524 -50.44 -24.40 22.42
C ARG A 524 -50.72 -23.29 21.40
N VAL A 525 -51.12 -22.08 21.80
CA VAL A 525 -51.46 -20.97 20.88
C VAL A 525 -50.22 -20.49 20.13
N HIS A 526 -49.07 -20.48 20.78
CA HIS A 526 -47.78 -20.09 20.17
C HIS A 526 -46.83 -21.31 20.05
N ALA A 527 -47.39 -22.51 19.86
CA ALA A 527 -46.60 -23.74 19.70
C ALA A 527 -45.63 -23.70 18.51
N ASN A 528 -45.89 -22.80 17.56
CA ASN A 528 -45.14 -22.66 16.32
C ASN A 528 -43.78 -21.97 16.52
N LEU A 529 -43.57 -21.25 17.63
CA LEU A 529 -42.29 -20.59 17.91
C LEU A 529 -41.15 -21.63 17.95
N ARG A 530 -40.12 -21.39 17.13
CA ARG A 530 -38.89 -22.17 17.00
C ARG A 530 -37.72 -21.45 17.69
N PRO A 531 -36.63 -22.17 18.01
CA PRO A 531 -35.39 -21.51 18.41
C PRO A 531 -34.95 -20.47 17.36
N GLY A 532 -34.60 -19.26 17.82
CA GLY A 532 -34.25 -18.12 16.98
C GLY A 532 -35.42 -17.20 16.61
N ASP A 533 -36.67 -17.62 16.80
CA ASP A 533 -37.85 -16.78 16.54
C ASP A 533 -37.97 -15.64 17.55
N VAL A 534 -38.58 -14.54 17.07
CA VAL A 534 -38.78 -13.31 17.84
C VAL A 534 -40.26 -13.18 18.23
N PHE A 535 -40.52 -12.65 19.43
CA PHE A 535 -41.86 -12.39 19.95
C PHE A 535 -41.88 -11.14 20.84
N LYS A 536 -43.06 -10.55 21.04
CA LYS A 536 -43.27 -9.48 22.02
C LYS A 536 -43.71 -10.08 23.36
N LEU A 537 -43.00 -9.76 24.44
CA LEU A 537 -43.36 -10.11 25.81
C LEU A 537 -44.04 -8.93 26.49
N ASN A 538 -45.27 -9.15 26.97
CA ASN A 538 -46.01 -8.20 27.80
C ASN A 538 -46.25 -8.86 29.16
N SER A 539 -45.59 -8.40 30.22
CA SER A 539 -45.84 -8.87 31.59
C SER A 539 -45.97 -7.67 32.54
N PRO A 540 -47.16 -7.05 32.64
CA PRO A 540 -47.36 -5.90 33.50
C PRO A 540 -47.12 -6.20 34.99
N ASP A 541 -47.28 -7.46 35.42
CA ASP A 541 -47.02 -7.89 36.80
C ASP A 541 -45.52 -7.88 37.15
N ASP A 542 -44.64 -7.89 36.13
CA ASP A 542 -43.18 -7.83 36.24
C ASP A 542 -42.60 -6.49 35.73
N ASP A 543 -43.42 -5.44 35.62
CA ASP A 543 -43.07 -4.11 35.08
C ASP A 543 -42.60 -4.11 33.61
N ILE A 544 -43.06 -5.09 32.80
CA ILE A 544 -42.77 -5.19 31.36
C ILE A 544 -44.00 -4.79 30.55
N GLU A 545 -44.05 -3.56 30.03
CA GLU A 545 -45.14 -3.11 29.15
C GLU A 545 -45.09 -3.78 27.77
N THR A 546 -43.92 -3.74 27.11
CA THR A 546 -43.63 -4.46 25.87
C THR A 546 -42.11 -4.59 25.73
N MET A 547 -41.63 -5.81 25.54
CA MET A 547 -40.21 -6.11 25.28
C MET A 547 -40.12 -7.07 24.10
N VAL A 548 -39.20 -6.82 23.17
CA VAL A 548 -38.94 -7.76 22.08
C VAL A 548 -37.94 -8.79 22.58
N CYS A 549 -38.29 -10.07 22.46
CA CYS A 549 -37.52 -11.19 22.97
C CYS A 549 -37.29 -12.21 21.87
N ARG A 550 -36.16 -12.91 21.94
CA ARG A 550 -35.81 -14.02 21.05
C ARG A 550 -35.77 -15.34 21.81
N VAL A 551 -36.35 -16.37 21.21
CA VAL A 551 -36.32 -17.74 21.76
C VAL A 551 -34.91 -18.30 21.62
N THR A 552 -34.25 -18.60 22.73
CA THR A 552 -32.92 -19.23 22.73
C THR A 552 -33.03 -20.74 22.70
N LYS A 553 -34.01 -21.31 23.41
CA LYS A 553 -34.23 -22.75 23.48
C LYS A 553 -35.69 -23.09 23.70
N ARG A 554 -36.13 -24.19 23.08
CA ARG A 554 -37.47 -24.77 23.26
C ARG A 554 -37.37 -26.14 23.89
N ASN A 555 -38.10 -26.35 24.99
CA ASN A 555 -38.22 -27.63 25.68
C ASN A 555 -39.68 -28.10 25.68
N GLU A 556 -39.90 -29.34 25.28
CA GLU A 556 -41.20 -30.00 25.40
C GLU A 556 -41.24 -30.86 26.67
N SER A 557 -42.30 -30.73 27.46
CA SER A 557 -42.50 -31.57 28.63
C SER A 557 -42.98 -32.98 28.24
N SER A 558 -42.52 -34.01 28.96
CA SER A 558 -42.86 -35.41 28.66
C SER A 558 -44.35 -35.69 28.91
N GLN A 559 -45.11 -35.74 27.81
CA GLN A 559 -46.30 -36.56 27.54
C GLN A 559 -47.60 -36.44 28.36
N LEU A 560 -47.73 -35.61 29.41
CA LEU A 560 -49.02 -35.51 30.13
C LEU A 560 -49.64 -34.11 30.30
N ASN A 561 -48.86 -33.01 30.26
CA ASN A 561 -49.40 -31.67 30.49
C ASN A 561 -49.44 -30.76 29.25
N GLY A 562 -48.78 -31.11 28.14
CA GLY A 562 -48.88 -30.35 26.88
C GLY A 562 -48.35 -28.91 26.90
N ASP A 563 -47.65 -28.53 27.98
CA ASP A 563 -47.05 -27.21 28.14
C ASP A 563 -45.66 -27.16 27.49
N ILE A 564 -45.42 -26.07 26.76
CA ILE A 564 -44.17 -25.78 26.07
C ILE A 564 -43.41 -24.77 26.92
N THR A 565 -42.12 -25.02 27.15
CA THR A 565 -41.25 -24.10 27.88
C THR A 565 -40.26 -23.48 26.91
N LEU A 566 -40.25 -22.15 26.83
CA LEU A 566 -39.32 -21.37 26.01
C LEU A 566 -38.33 -20.66 26.94
N GLU A 567 -37.04 -20.85 26.70
CA GLU A 567 -36.00 -19.97 27.23
C GLU A 567 -35.80 -18.83 26.24
N TRP A 568 -35.63 -17.62 26.75
CA TRP A 568 -35.57 -16.41 25.94
C TRP A 568 -34.55 -15.42 26.48
N ALA A 569 -34.09 -14.56 25.59
CA ALA A 569 -33.30 -13.36 25.91
C ALA A 569 -33.92 -12.16 25.20
N GLU A 570 -33.74 -10.96 25.73
CA GLU A 570 -34.08 -9.72 25.06
C GLU A 570 -33.35 -9.63 23.71
N ASP A 571 -34.07 -9.22 22.66
CA ASP A 571 -33.49 -9.05 21.34
C ASP A 571 -32.81 -7.69 21.25
N VAL A 572 -31.48 -7.70 21.27
CA VAL A 572 -30.65 -6.49 21.13
C VAL A 572 -30.33 -6.16 19.66
N PHE A 573 -30.78 -6.99 18.73
CA PHE A 573 -30.43 -6.90 17.31
C PHE A 573 -31.40 -6.01 16.51
N GLY A 574 -32.70 -5.99 16.85
CA GLY A 574 -33.72 -5.17 16.17
C GLY A 574 -33.95 -3.75 16.72
N GLN A 575 -33.07 -3.27 17.60
CA GLN A 575 -33.00 -1.84 17.87
C GLN A 575 -32.25 -1.21 16.71
N VAL A 576 -32.80 -0.17 16.08
CA VAL A 576 -32.14 0.59 15.00
C VAL A 576 -30.81 1.10 15.55
N PHE A 577 -29.75 0.35 15.29
CA PHE A 577 -28.41 0.87 15.32
C PHE A 577 -28.40 1.92 14.22
N SER A 578 -27.98 3.13 14.57
CA SER A 578 -27.51 4.07 13.57
C SER A 578 -26.58 3.28 12.64
N THR A 579 -27.01 3.10 11.39
CA THR A 579 -26.11 2.74 10.31
C THR A 579 -25.14 3.89 10.23
N PHE A 580 -24.00 3.74 10.91
CA PHE A 580 -22.80 4.40 10.49
C PHE A 580 -22.60 3.90 9.05
N GLY A 581 -22.73 4.80 8.07
CA GLY A 581 -22.22 4.51 6.75
C GLY A 581 -20.80 3.98 6.92
N THR A 582 -20.41 3.00 6.09
CA THR A 582 -19.10 2.36 6.08
C THR A 582 -18.08 3.30 6.71
N PRO A 583 -17.57 3.04 7.92
CA PRO A 583 -16.41 3.78 8.36
C PRO A 583 -15.38 3.55 7.25
N ALA A 584 -14.78 4.61 6.72
CA ALA A 584 -13.45 4.44 6.16
C ALA A 584 -12.69 3.61 7.20
N GLY A 585 -12.21 2.42 6.80
CA GLY A 585 -12.03 1.27 7.69
C GLY A 585 -11.39 1.64 9.03
N THR A 586 -11.90 1.07 10.13
CA THR A 586 -11.47 1.30 11.52
C THR A 586 -10.12 2.00 11.67
N GLN A 587 -10.13 3.33 11.60
CA GLN A 587 -9.08 4.19 12.13
C GLN A 587 -9.40 4.47 13.60
N TRP A 588 -9.38 3.44 14.44
CA TRP A 588 -8.67 3.65 15.70
C TRP A 588 -7.21 3.38 15.34
N SER A 589 -6.53 4.43 14.85
CA SER A 589 -5.14 4.59 15.23
C SER A 589 -5.18 4.72 16.74
N ASP A 590 -4.28 4.05 17.44
CA ASP A 590 -4.00 4.40 18.83
C ASP A 590 -3.99 5.95 18.90
N SER A 591 -4.87 6.54 19.73
CA SER A 591 -4.98 8.01 19.82
C SER A 591 -3.72 8.62 20.45
N THR A 592 -2.78 7.75 20.81
CA THR A 592 -1.42 8.06 21.19
C THR A 592 -0.39 7.49 20.23
N SER A 593 -0.75 6.92 19.07
CA SER A 593 0.20 6.55 18.01
C SER A 593 0.21 7.57 16.88
N ILE A 594 1.40 7.86 16.39
CA ILE A 594 1.61 8.58 15.12
C ILE A 594 1.15 7.68 13.98
N SER A 595 0.20 8.17 13.18
CA SER A 595 -0.18 7.55 11.91
C SER A 595 0.30 8.47 10.79
N GLY A 596 1.41 8.10 10.18
CA GLY A 596 2.02 8.86 9.09
C GLY A 596 3.39 9.40 9.45
N SER A 597 4.33 9.27 8.52
CA SER A 597 5.65 9.88 8.66
C SER A 597 5.55 11.40 8.58
N ILE A 598 6.53 12.10 9.15
CA ILE A 598 6.62 13.56 9.03
C ILE A 598 6.68 13.91 7.52
N LYS A 599 5.61 14.57 7.02
CA LYS A 599 5.44 14.88 5.59
C LYS A 599 6.34 16.02 5.12
N HIS A 600 6.31 17.15 5.83
CA HIS A 600 7.15 18.30 5.52
C HIS A 600 8.38 18.28 6.43
N LYS A 601 9.51 17.86 5.87
CA LYS A 601 10.80 17.83 6.55
C LYS A 601 11.93 18.13 5.59
N THR A 602 13.00 18.70 6.10
CA THR A 602 14.19 18.98 5.32
C THR A 602 15.43 19.08 6.20
N ALA A 603 16.59 18.83 5.59
CA ALA A 603 17.90 19.05 6.19
C ALA A 603 18.67 20.13 5.44
N PHE A 604 19.64 20.74 6.10
CA PHE A 604 20.55 21.74 5.55
C PHE A 604 21.78 21.94 6.44
N GLU A 605 22.84 22.51 5.90
CA GLU A 605 23.97 22.99 6.70
C GLU A 605 23.64 24.34 7.32
N ILE A 606 23.87 24.49 8.63
CA ILE A 606 23.57 25.71 9.39
C ILE A 606 24.39 26.90 8.84
N PRO A 607 23.76 28.00 8.37
CA PRO A 607 24.47 29.20 7.93
C PRO A 607 25.01 30.02 9.11
N TYR A 608 25.99 30.90 8.84
CA TYR A 608 26.62 31.76 9.86
C TYR A 608 25.62 32.54 10.73
N PHE A 609 24.59 33.14 10.10
CA PHE A 609 23.59 33.93 10.82
C PHE A 609 22.81 33.10 11.84
N LEU A 610 22.46 31.87 11.47
CA LEU A 610 21.71 30.96 12.33
C LEU A 610 22.62 30.36 13.42
N ALA A 611 23.87 30.03 13.10
CA ALA A 611 24.87 29.62 14.09
C ALA A 611 25.06 30.70 15.18
N MET A 612 25.11 31.97 14.79
CA MET A 612 25.19 33.11 15.71
C MET A 612 23.99 33.18 16.66
N GLN A 613 22.79 32.85 16.19
CA GLN A 613 21.58 32.82 17.02
C GLN A 613 21.53 31.60 17.95
N LEU A 614 21.95 30.43 17.46
CA LEU A 614 21.84 29.17 18.20
C LEU A 614 22.91 29.01 19.30
N VAL A 615 24.19 29.23 18.96
CA VAL A 615 25.33 28.95 19.87
C VAL A 615 26.10 30.20 20.31
N GLY A 616 25.90 31.32 19.61
CA GLY A 616 26.60 32.57 19.86
C GLY A 616 28.05 32.59 19.37
N GLU A 617 28.59 33.79 19.18
CA GLU A 617 29.91 34.02 18.55
C GLU A 617 31.07 33.22 19.17
N GLN A 618 31.07 33.07 20.50
CA GLN A 618 32.18 32.43 21.23
C GLN A 618 32.29 30.92 20.97
N ALA A 619 31.20 30.29 20.53
CA ALA A 619 31.15 28.86 20.22
C ALA A 619 31.45 28.56 18.74
N ILE A 620 31.44 29.59 17.88
CA ILE A 620 31.78 29.45 16.47
C ILE A 620 33.32 29.39 16.34
N PRO A 621 33.88 28.33 15.75
CA PRO A 621 35.32 28.21 15.56
C PRO A 621 35.88 29.34 14.68
N SER A 622 37.16 29.68 14.87
CA SER A 622 37.82 30.75 14.09
C SER A 622 38.34 30.31 12.72
N GLU A 623 38.33 29.00 12.44
CA GLU A 623 38.89 28.40 11.22
C GLU A 623 37.84 27.48 10.58
N ASN A 624 37.89 27.32 9.24
CA ASN A 624 36.97 26.47 8.47
C ASN A 624 37.23 24.96 8.68
N THR A 625 36.99 24.49 9.91
CA THR A 625 37.16 23.10 10.31
C THR A 625 35.85 22.50 10.81
N SER A 626 34.73 23.18 10.59
CA SER A 626 33.50 22.90 11.34
C SER A 626 32.27 23.25 10.53
N ALA A 627 31.45 22.23 10.32
CA ALA A 627 30.14 22.29 9.71
C ALA A 627 29.11 21.70 10.68
N ALA A 628 27.87 22.20 10.63
CA ALA A 628 26.80 21.79 11.53
C ALA A 628 25.55 21.41 10.74
N TYR A 629 24.97 20.27 11.10
CA TYR A 629 23.76 19.73 10.47
C TYR A 629 22.51 20.34 11.13
N GLY A 630 21.62 20.92 10.32
CA GLY A 630 20.32 21.43 10.70
C GLY A 630 19.18 20.61 10.10
N PHE A 631 18.07 20.53 10.84
CA PHE A 631 16.88 19.78 10.45
C PHE A 631 15.62 20.55 10.85
N ALA A 632 14.70 20.72 9.89
CA ALA A 632 13.40 21.31 10.11
C ALA A 632 12.32 20.29 9.76
N ALA A 633 11.33 20.12 10.64
CA ALA A 633 10.24 19.19 10.47
C ALA A 633 8.93 19.80 10.99
N ALA A 634 7.89 19.77 10.16
CA ALA A 634 6.55 20.18 10.56
C ALA A 634 5.86 19.08 11.37
N GLU A 635 4.87 19.46 12.18
CA GLU A 635 4.03 18.52 12.90
C GLU A 635 3.29 17.58 11.90
N PRO A 636 3.24 16.26 12.15
CA PRO A 636 2.47 15.32 11.35
C PRO A 636 1.00 15.73 11.26
N SER A 637 0.41 15.59 10.08
CA SER A 637 -0.99 15.96 9.82
C SER A 637 -2.02 15.03 10.51
N SER A 638 -1.57 13.96 11.16
CA SER A 638 -2.41 12.94 11.79
C SER A 638 -1.72 12.32 13.01
N GLY A 639 -2.49 12.10 14.08
CA GLY A 639 -2.00 11.57 15.35
C GLY A 639 -1.72 12.66 16.40
N VAL A 640 -1.49 12.23 17.65
CA VAL A 640 -1.02 13.12 18.73
C VAL A 640 0.48 12.95 18.84
N SER A 641 1.25 13.93 18.34
CA SER A 641 2.71 13.93 18.45
C SER A 641 3.18 14.87 19.56
N LEU A 642 4.24 14.46 20.27
CA LEU A 642 4.88 15.19 21.35
C LEU A 642 6.20 15.84 20.91
N GLY A 643 6.64 15.61 19.67
CA GLY A 643 7.93 16.03 19.12
C GLY A 643 8.55 14.94 18.24
N TYR A 644 9.83 15.03 17.97
CA TYR A 644 10.58 13.99 17.27
C TYR A 644 12.00 13.83 17.81
N ASP A 645 12.54 12.63 17.65
CA ASP A 645 13.95 12.33 17.91
C ASP A 645 14.72 12.43 16.60
N LEU A 646 15.71 13.33 16.56
CA LEU A 646 16.63 13.45 15.43
C LEU A 646 17.88 12.61 15.68
N TYR A 647 18.20 11.74 14.72
CA TYR A 647 19.44 10.98 14.68
C TYR A 647 20.32 11.51 13.57
N VAL A 648 21.58 11.85 13.86
CA VAL A 648 22.54 12.41 12.90
C VAL A 648 23.83 11.62 12.94
N TYR A 649 24.33 11.19 11.78
CA TYR A 649 25.52 10.36 11.68
C TYR A 649 26.25 10.57 10.34
N PRO A 650 27.56 10.27 10.27
CA PRO A 650 28.27 10.22 9.00
C PRO A 650 27.65 9.18 8.04
N GLU A 651 27.59 9.49 6.75
CA GLU A 651 26.99 8.62 5.74
C GLU A 651 27.51 7.17 5.81
N GLY A 652 26.59 6.20 5.74
CA GLY A 652 26.92 4.77 5.71
C GLY A 652 27.28 4.14 7.06
N THR A 653 27.24 4.90 8.17
CA THR A 653 27.51 4.38 9.53
C THR A 653 26.26 3.94 10.30
N THR A 654 25.09 3.95 9.65
CA THR A 654 23.76 3.66 10.22
C THR A 654 23.77 2.65 11.37
N GLN A 655 23.45 3.13 12.57
CA GLN A 655 23.13 2.29 13.71
C GLN A 655 21.60 2.13 13.82
N GLU A 656 21.15 1.03 14.42
CA GLU A 656 19.77 0.94 14.92
C GLU A 656 19.50 2.15 15.82
N PRO A 657 18.28 2.72 15.83
CA PRO A 657 17.97 3.88 16.66
C PRO A 657 18.30 3.56 18.13
N ASP A 658 19.34 4.20 18.65
CA ASP A 658 19.74 4.13 20.06
C ASP A 658 19.16 5.36 20.77
N PRO A 659 18.16 5.20 21.65
CA PRO A 659 17.58 6.32 22.37
C PRO A 659 18.60 7.19 23.14
N GLU A 660 19.79 6.67 23.45
CA GLU A 660 20.85 7.46 24.09
C GLU A 660 21.54 8.46 23.14
N GLU A 661 21.42 8.28 21.82
CA GLU A 661 22.01 9.16 20.78
C GLU A 661 20.95 10.09 20.12
N ALA A 662 19.70 10.05 20.58
CA ALA A 662 18.61 10.87 20.06
C ALA A 662 18.72 12.34 20.47
N ILE A 663 18.48 13.24 19.52
CA ILE A 663 18.30 14.68 19.77
C ILE A 663 16.79 14.97 19.85
N GLU A 664 16.24 14.94 21.05
CA GLU A 664 14.83 15.26 21.32
C GLU A 664 14.50 16.69 20.87
N SER A 665 13.48 16.84 20.03
CA SER A 665 13.18 18.10 19.33
C SER A 665 11.69 18.40 19.22
N ALA A 666 11.36 19.68 19.21
CA ALA A 666 10.02 20.18 18.87
C ALA A 666 9.88 20.38 17.35
N TYR A 667 8.64 20.44 16.85
CA TYR A 667 8.36 20.72 15.45
C TYR A 667 8.62 22.18 15.09
N THR A 668 9.04 22.41 13.85
CA THR A 668 9.23 23.71 13.24
C THR A 668 7.90 24.23 12.67
N PRO A 669 7.41 25.41 13.11
CA PRO A 669 6.22 26.03 12.54
C PRO A 669 6.37 26.21 11.03
N THR A 670 5.36 25.81 10.26
CA THR A 670 5.45 25.72 8.80
C THR A 670 4.19 26.28 8.14
N LEU A 671 4.37 27.12 7.12
CA LEU A 671 3.29 27.59 6.24
C LEU A 671 3.42 26.97 4.86
N ILE A 672 2.32 26.87 4.11
CA ILE A 672 2.31 26.34 2.75
C ILE A 672 1.93 27.44 1.75
N ALA A 673 2.75 27.66 0.72
CA ALA A 673 2.47 28.62 -0.34
C ALA A 673 1.24 28.20 -1.16
N ALA A 674 0.29 29.12 -1.41
CA ALA A 674 -0.95 28.81 -2.11
C ALA A 674 -0.84 28.83 -3.64
N SER A 675 0.07 29.62 -4.17
CA SER A 675 0.26 29.82 -5.61
C SER A 675 1.74 29.95 -5.95
N SER A 676 2.09 29.69 -7.21
CA SER A 676 3.45 29.93 -7.69
C SER A 676 3.74 31.42 -7.75
N ILE A 677 4.97 31.78 -7.41
CA ILE A 677 5.52 33.12 -7.43
C ILE A 677 6.78 33.08 -8.30
N SER A 678 6.63 33.47 -9.56
CA SER A 678 7.73 33.52 -10.53
C SER A 678 8.58 34.78 -10.41
N ASP A 679 7.99 35.90 -9.99
CA ASP A 679 8.72 37.14 -9.73
C ASP A 679 9.53 37.02 -8.42
N ARG A 680 10.85 36.97 -8.57
CA ARG A 680 11.81 36.91 -7.46
C ARG A 680 11.74 38.14 -6.54
N GLN A 681 11.15 39.25 -7.00
CA GLN A 681 10.96 40.47 -6.21
C GLN A 681 9.66 40.48 -5.42
N GLU A 682 8.72 39.56 -5.66
CA GLU A 682 7.47 39.50 -4.92
C GLU A 682 7.75 39.21 -3.44
N THR A 683 7.15 40.00 -2.57
CA THR A 683 7.36 39.94 -1.11
C THR A 683 6.11 39.47 -0.37
N VAL A 684 4.96 39.40 -1.05
CA VAL A 684 3.69 38.94 -0.51
C VAL A 684 3.42 37.52 -0.99
N ILE A 685 3.50 36.56 -0.07
CA ILE A 685 3.33 35.14 -0.37
C ILE A 685 1.94 34.70 0.09
N PRO A 686 1.02 34.32 -0.82
CA PRO A 686 -0.27 33.77 -0.45
C PRO A 686 -0.12 32.43 0.29
N ILE A 687 -0.87 32.25 1.37
CA ILE A 687 -0.79 31.05 2.23
C ILE A 687 -2.06 30.19 2.08
N SER A 688 -1.89 28.88 1.91
CA SER A 688 -2.99 27.91 1.78
C SER A 688 -3.24 27.08 3.04
N SER A 689 -2.22 26.91 3.87
CA SER A 689 -2.27 26.15 5.12
C SER A 689 -1.19 26.59 6.09
N GLU A 690 -1.44 26.38 7.37
CA GLU A 690 -0.56 26.66 8.50
C GLU A 690 -0.44 25.38 9.34
N ILE A 691 0.77 25.07 9.85
CA ILE A 691 1.06 23.91 10.69
C ILE A 691 1.89 24.42 11.89
N GLY A 692 1.34 24.32 13.09
CA GLY A 692 2.04 24.74 14.32
C GLY A 692 2.32 26.26 14.43
N VAL A 693 1.61 27.10 13.67
CA VAL A 693 1.80 28.56 13.68
C VAL A 693 0.71 29.23 14.52
N GLU A 694 1.10 29.91 15.59
CA GLU A 694 0.19 30.82 16.33
C GLU A 694 0.36 32.28 15.88
N SER A 695 1.60 32.76 15.90
CA SER A 695 1.99 34.10 15.44
C SER A 695 3.46 34.15 15.09
N LEU A 696 3.82 34.95 14.09
CA LEU A 696 5.21 35.21 13.70
C LEU A 696 5.57 36.68 13.89
N SER A 697 6.77 36.91 14.43
CA SER A 697 7.34 38.24 14.64
C SER A 697 8.26 38.64 13.49
N VAL A 698 8.33 39.96 13.24
CA VAL A 698 9.27 40.51 12.26
C VAL A 698 10.70 40.10 12.58
N GLY A 699 11.42 39.63 11.57
CA GLY A 699 12.81 39.19 11.68
C GLY A 699 13.00 37.69 11.91
N GLN A 700 11.93 36.92 12.14
CA GLN A 700 12.05 35.45 12.14
C GLN A 700 12.40 34.94 10.74
N LEU A 701 13.34 33.98 10.67
CA LEU A 701 13.82 33.44 9.41
C LEU A 701 12.85 32.39 8.86
N VAL A 702 12.78 32.29 7.54
CA VAL A 702 11.91 31.36 6.83
C VAL A 702 12.73 30.62 5.78
N LEU A 703 12.90 29.32 5.96
CA LEU A 703 13.54 28.43 5.00
C LEU A 703 12.51 28.00 3.95
N ILE A 704 12.78 28.27 2.67
CA ILE A 704 11.81 28.06 1.60
C ILE A 704 12.10 26.74 0.88
N GLY A 705 11.14 25.82 0.95
CA GLY A 705 11.14 24.57 0.20
C GLY A 705 12.18 23.55 0.68
N ASN A 706 12.41 22.54 -0.16
CA ASN A 706 13.24 21.37 0.14
C ASN A 706 14.44 21.21 -0.82
N ALA A 707 14.86 22.27 -1.54
CA ALA A 707 15.97 22.22 -2.51
C ALA A 707 17.34 22.06 -1.84
N LEU A 708 18.39 21.61 -2.53
CA LEU A 708 19.76 21.63 -1.98
C LEU A 708 20.20 23.03 -1.52
N ASP A 709 21.17 23.12 -0.60
CA ASP A 709 21.62 24.39 -0.01
C ASP A 709 22.11 25.42 -1.05
N ALA A 710 22.81 24.95 -2.08
CA ALA A 710 23.26 25.79 -3.19
C ALA A 710 22.09 26.39 -4.01
N GLU A 711 20.87 25.88 -3.84
CA GLU A 711 19.70 26.21 -4.63
C GLU A 711 18.49 26.63 -3.78
N ARG A 712 18.68 26.79 -2.47
CA ARG A 712 17.63 27.11 -1.50
C ARG A 712 17.62 28.59 -1.15
N GLU A 713 16.44 29.11 -0.82
CA GLU A 713 16.29 30.47 -0.29
C GLU A 713 15.99 30.46 1.20
N ILE A 714 16.65 31.34 1.94
CA ILE A 714 16.27 31.78 3.28
C ILE A 714 15.70 33.19 3.14
N ALA A 715 14.48 33.38 3.62
CA ALA A 715 13.81 34.66 3.73
C ALA A 715 13.61 35.02 5.21
N ALA A 716 12.94 36.14 5.48
CA ALA A 716 12.55 36.49 6.84
C ALA A 716 11.23 37.25 6.87
N VAL A 717 10.48 37.10 7.95
CA VAL A 717 9.19 37.77 8.16
C VAL A 717 9.39 39.29 8.23
N SER A 718 8.68 40.04 7.38
CA SER A 718 8.80 41.51 7.30
C SER A 718 7.63 42.26 7.95
N VAL A 719 6.50 41.58 8.13
CA VAL A 719 5.30 42.06 8.83
C VAL A 719 4.83 40.94 9.74
N GLU A 720 4.41 41.27 10.96
CA GLU A 720 3.83 40.29 11.90
C GLU A 720 2.71 39.50 11.22
N PHE A 721 2.73 38.18 11.41
CA PHE A 721 1.74 37.25 10.88
C PHE A 721 0.97 36.65 12.05
N THR A 722 -0.35 36.61 11.98
CA THR A 722 -1.19 35.90 12.96
C THR A 722 -1.89 34.74 12.28
N SER A 723 -2.07 33.63 12.99
CA SER A 723 -2.78 32.48 12.44
C SER A 723 -4.14 32.86 11.85
N GLY A 724 -4.40 32.42 10.62
CA GLY A 724 -5.57 32.77 9.81
C GLY A 724 -5.34 33.91 8.81
N ASP A 725 -4.17 34.56 8.81
CA ASP A 725 -3.80 35.53 7.78
C ASP A 725 -3.57 34.82 6.43
N SER A 726 -4.16 35.34 5.35
CA SER A 726 -4.08 34.70 4.02
C SER A 726 -2.78 34.98 3.26
N VAL A 727 -1.90 35.83 3.80
CA VAL A 727 -0.65 36.26 3.15
C VAL A 727 0.48 36.44 4.17
N LEU A 728 1.68 36.01 3.80
CA LEU A 728 2.92 36.22 4.54
C LEU A 728 3.78 37.26 3.83
N TYR A 729 4.28 38.26 4.56
CA TYR A 729 5.18 39.27 4.00
C TYR A 729 6.63 38.90 4.34
N LEU A 730 7.48 38.81 3.32
CA LEU A 730 8.87 38.37 3.44
C LEU A 730 9.89 39.42 2.96
N LEU A 731 11.02 39.49 3.67
CA LEU A 731 12.30 39.95 3.14
C LEU A 731 12.96 38.78 2.42
N ARG A 732 13.17 38.91 1.11
CA ARG A 732 13.72 37.85 0.24
C ARG A 732 15.24 37.82 0.27
N GLY A 733 15.83 36.63 0.11
CA GLY A 733 17.28 36.40 0.01
C GLY A 733 18.09 36.96 1.18
N VAL A 734 17.96 36.35 2.34
CA VAL A 734 18.63 36.71 3.60
C VAL A 734 19.84 35.77 3.83
N ALA A 735 20.75 36.20 4.70
CA ALA A 735 22.00 35.51 5.02
C ALA A 735 22.86 35.25 3.78
N ASP A 736 23.15 34.00 3.46
CA ASP A 736 24.01 33.56 2.36
C ASP A 736 23.23 33.07 1.12
N THR A 737 21.92 33.34 1.07
CA THR A 737 21.04 32.89 -0.02
C THR A 737 20.49 34.04 -0.86
N LEU A 738 19.96 33.70 -2.03
CA LEU A 738 19.42 34.62 -3.03
C LEU A 738 17.91 34.39 -3.23
N PRO A 739 17.14 35.40 -3.69
CA PRO A 739 15.74 35.24 -4.03
C PRO A 739 15.51 34.30 -5.21
N LEU A 740 14.60 33.34 -5.04
CA LEU A 740 14.24 32.32 -6.04
C LEU A 740 12.73 32.28 -6.29
N PRO A 741 12.28 31.74 -7.44
CA PRO A 741 10.86 31.45 -7.62
C PRO A 741 10.33 30.49 -6.55
N ILE A 742 9.10 30.70 -6.10
CA ILE A 742 8.45 29.85 -5.08
C ILE A 742 7.32 29.07 -5.75
N PRO A 743 7.37 27.73 -5.83
CA PRO A 743 6.29 26.95 -6.43
C PRO A 743 5.06 26.88 -5.51
N ALA A 744 3.88 26.67 -6.11
CA ALA A 744 2.67 26.41 -5.34
C ALA A 744 2.85 25.13 -4.50
N GLY A 745 2.41 25.15 -3.25
CA GLY A 745 2.56 24.03 -2.31
C GLY A 745 3.94 23.94 -1.62
N ALA A 746 4.87 24.88 -1.88
CA ALA A 746 6.17 24.90 -1.21
C ALA A 746 6.01 25.10 0.32
N PRO A 747 6.68 24.28 1.16
CA PRO A 747 6.73 24.51 2.60
C PRO A 747 7.64 25.70 2.94
N LEU A 748 7.22 26.51 3.90
CA LEU A 748 7.91 27.69 4.41
C LEU A 748 8.18 27.45 5.91
N TYR A 749 9.36 26.90 6.24
CA TYR A 749 9.71 26.53 7.61
C TYR A 749 10.23 27.74 8.38
N VAL A 750 9.63 28.09 9.52
CA VAL A 750 10.07 29.21 10.36
C VAL A 750 11.23 28.75 11.24
N ILE A 751 12.45 28.99 10.79
CA ILE A 751 13.67 28.54 11.45
C ILE A 751 14.25 29.61 12.39
N GLY A 752 15.01 29.18 13.40
CA GLY A 752 15.55 30.05 14.44
C GLY A 752 15.39 29.40 15.81
N GLU A 753 14.32 29.76 16.52
CA GLU A 753 14.04 29.24 17.87
C GLU A 753 13.59 27.76 17.85
N GLU A 754 12.80 27.35 16.85
CA GLU A 754 12.19 26.01 16.78
C GLU A 754 12.77 25.20 15.61
N LEU A 755 14.07 24.91 15.70
CA LEU A 755 14.86 24.13 14.75
C LEU A 755 15.70 23.09 15.49
N SER A 756 15.85 21.89 14.92
CA SER A 756 16.82 20.91 15.40
C SER A 756 18.18 21.06 14.74
N TYR A 757 19.24 20.85 15.50
CA TYR A 757 20.59 20.80 14.96
C TYR A 757 21.45 19.80 15.73
N SER A 758 22.49 19.29 15.08
CA SER A 758 23.49 18.45 15.73
C SER A 758 24.50 19.30 16.49
N GLU A 759 24.75 18.98 17.76
CA GLU A 759 25.88 19.54 18.52
C GLU A 759 27.22 18.93 18.09
N THR A 760 27.18 17.81 17.36
CA THR A 760 28.38 17.22 16.77
C THR A 760 28.82 18.05 15.59
N ILE A 761 30.07 18.48 15.64
CA ILE A 761 30.71 19.25 14.57
C ILE A 761 31.31 18.29 13.55
N PHE A 762 30.98 18.50 12.28
CA PHE A 762 31.49 17.74 11.14
C PHE A 762 32.58 18.52 10.40
N LEU A 763 33.35 17.83 9.57
CA LEU A 763 34.35 18.47 8.72
C LEU A 763 33.76 18.83 7.35
N PRO A 764 34.18 19.96 6.75
CA PRO A 764 33.88 20.22 5.34
C PRO A 764 34.35 19.07 4.44
N GLY A 765 33.51 18.67 3.48
CA GLY A 765 33.67 17.53 2.59
C GLY A 765 33.11 16.20 3.11
N GLU A 766 32.57 16.16 4.33
CA GLU A 766 31.85 14.97 4.84
C GLU A 766 30.37 15.00 4.43
N THR A 767 29.83 13.87 3.98
CA THR A 767 28.39 13.67 3.86
C THR A 767 27.82 13.21 5.20
N VAL A 768 26.83 13.93 5.69
CA VAL A 768 26.16 13.65 6.96
C VAL A 768 24.70 13.32 6.68
N GLU A 769 24.21 12.21 7.23
CA GLU A 769 22.83 11.79 7.12
C GLU A 769 22.10 12.05 8.45
N GLY A 770 20.85 12.50 8.35
CA GLY A 770 19.97 12.57 9.51
C GLY A 770 18.56 12.09 9.20
N TYR A 771 17.89 11.50 10.19
CA TYR A 771 16.47 11.15 10.10
C TYR A 771 15.75 11.48 11.40
N ALA A 772 14.50 11.90 11.27
CA ALA A 772 13.62 12.19 12.39
C ALA A 772 12.65 11.02 12.62
N VAL A 773 12.45 10.68 13.89
CA VAL A 773 11.48 9.69 14.36
C VAL A 773 10.44 10.43 15.19
N ALA A 774 9.20 10.49 14.73
CA ALA A 774 8.16 11.19 15.48
C ALA A 774 7.83 10.43 16.78
N ASN A 775 7.56 11.18 17.86
CA ASN A 775 7.29 10.67 19.20
C ASN A 775 5.84 10.90 19.61
N SER A 776 5.21 9.90 20.19
CA SER A 776 3.84 9.99 20.70
C SER A 776 3.68 9.23 22.01
N ALA A 777 2.61 9.47 22.76
CA ALA A 777 2.41 8.83 24.06
C ALA A 777 2.24 7.29 24.00
N GLY A 778 2.03 6.74 22.80
CA GLY A 778 1.90 5.30 22.48
C GLY A 778 3.17 4.70 21.87
N GLY A 779 4.24 5.49 21.69
CA GLY A 779 5.54 5.04 21.19
C GLY A 779 6.11 5.92 20.08
N THR A 780 7.22 5.48 19.50
CA THR A 780 7.87 6.11 18.36
C THR A 780 7.30 5.60 17.04
N GLU A 781 7.35 6.44 16.00
CA GLU A 781 7.02 6.05 14.62
C GLU A 781 7.82 4.79 14.22
N PRO A 782 7.20 3.72 13.70
CA PRO A 782 7.94 2.58 13.21
C PRO A 782 8.60 2.88 11.86
N GLY A 783 9.86 2.50 11.68
CA GLY A 783 10.59 2.65 10.42
C GLY A 783 10.02 1.83 9.25
N PRO A 784 10.57 1.99 8.03
CA PRO A 784 11.83 2.65 7.70
C PRO A 784 11.75 4.19 7.72
N TYR A 785 12.82 4.84 8.19
CA TYR A 785 12.91 6.30 8.25
C TYR A 785 13.59 6.87 6.99
N ALA A 786 13.02 7.95 6.45
CA ALA A 786 13.63 8.71 5.36
C ALA A 786 14.86 9.46 5.87
N LYS A 787 16.01 9.21 5.25
CA LYS A 787 17.29 9.83 5.62
C LYS A 787 17.56 11.02 4.72
N HIS A 788 18.00 12.12 5.31
CA HIS A 788 18.32 13.34 4.60
C HIS A 788 19.83 13.58 4.67
N ALA A 789 20.52 13.30 3.57
CA ALA A 789 21.94 13.55 3.43
C ALA A 789 22.20 15.05 3.19
N VAL A 790 23.27 15.58 3.77
CA VAL A 790 23.78 16.93 3.51
C VAL A 790 25.30 16.80 3.35
N GLU A 791 25.82 17.25 2.22
CA GLU A 791 27.26 17.40 2.01
C GLU A 791 27.70 18.70 2.70
N MET A 792 28.60 18.57 3.68
CA MET A 792 29.09 19.69 4.47
C MET A 792 30.06 20.53 3.64
N ASP A 793 29.71 21.78 3.33
CA ASP A 793 30.51 22.70 2.52
C ASP A 793 31.27 23.73 3.38
N GLY A 794 31.11 23.69 4.72
CA GLY A 794 31.71 24.68 5.62
C GLY A 794 31.01 26.04 5.50
N ARG A 795 29.70 26.02 5.33
CA ARG A 795 28.82 27.16 5.02
C ARG A 795 29.00 28.34 5.98
N ILE A 796 29.24 28.07 7.27
CA ILE A 796 29.49 29.08 8.32
C ILE A 796 30.68 29.99 7.98
N PHE A 797 31.66 29.50 7.20
CA PHE A 797 32.89 30.21 6.85
C PHE A 797 32.90 30.83 5.46
N LYS A 798 31.84 30.64 4.66
CA LYS A 798 31.74 31.23 3.33
C LYS A 798 31.35 32.71 3.41
N PRO A 799 31.87 33.58 2.53
CA PRO A 799 31.42 34.96 2.46
C PRO A 799 29.98 35.02 1.94
N TYR A 800 29.23 36.04 2.33
CA TYR A 800 27.89 36.26 1.76
C TYR A 800 27.96 36.63 0.27
N PRO A 801 27.02 36.15 -0.56
CA PRO A 801 26.97 36.50 -1.96
C PRO A 801 26.71 38.00 -2.12
N PRO A 802 27.20 38.65 -3.19
CA PRO A 802 26.88 40.04 -3.46
C PRO A 802 25.37 40.25 -3.62
N ALA A 803 24.88 41.36 -3.10
CA ALA A 803 23.46 41.72 -3.16
C ALA A 803 23.18 42.67 -4.33
N ASN A 804 21.91 42.84 -4.70
CA ASN A 804 21.48 43.87 -5.65
C ASN A 804 22.28 43.86 -6.99
N PHE A 805 22.57 42.68 -7.54
CA PHE A 805 23.35 42.54 -8.76
C PHE A 805 22.54 43.04 -9.96
N ARG A 806 23.07 44.03 -10.67
CA ARG A 806 22.38 44.71 -11.77
C ARG A 806 23.25 44.77 -13.00
N VAL A 807 22.63 44.56 -14.16
CA VAL A 807 23.18 44.82 -15.49
C VAL A 807 22.52 46.06 -16.08
N GLU A 808 23.30 47.08 -16.44
CA GLU A 808 22.78 48.36 -16.95
C GLU A 808 21.71 48.98 -16.02
N GLY A 809 21.86 48.78 -14.71
CA GLY A 809 20.91 49.23 -13.69
C GLY A 809 19.66 48.37 -13.50
N LEU A 810 19.44 47.35 -14.33
CA LEU A 810 18.35 46.38 -14.23
C LEU A 810 18.74 45.20 -13.34
N LEU A 811 17.87 44.86 -12.39
CA LEU A 811 18.11 43.78 -11.42
C LEU A 811 17.82 42.40 -12.00
N TYR A 812 16.65 42.26 -12.63
CA TYR A 812 16.25 41.08 -13.40
C TYR A 812 15.84 41.57 -14.79
N PRO A 813 16.77 41.63 -15.75
CA PRO A 813 16.41 41.95 -17.13
C PRO A 813 15.45 40.89 -17.67
N GLY A 814 14.50 41.28 -18.52
CA GLY A 814 13.63 40.31 -19.19
C GLY A 814 14.43 39.37 -20.11
N GLU A 815 13.89 38.20 -20.41
CA GLU A 815 14.57 37.09 -21.12
C GLU A 815 15.21 37.49 -22.46
N LEU A 816 14.57 38.40 -23.21
CA LEU A 816 15.05 38.90 -24.50
C LEU A 816 15.76 40.26 -24.39
N TYR A 817 16.28 40.59 -23.20
CA TYR A 817 17.05 41.81 -23.02
C TYR A 817 18.38 41.72 -23.77
N GLN A 818 18.66 42.72 -24.60
CA GLN A 818 19.96 42.91 -25.23
C GLN A 818 20.56 44.24 -24.72
N PRO A 819 21.80 44.24 -24.21
CA PRO A 819 22.46 45.46 -23.78
C PRO A 819 22.60 46.47 -24.93
N PRO A 820 22.50 47.78 -24.65
CA PRO A 820 22.51 48.82 -25.69
C PRO A 820 23.91 49.07 -26.31
N SER A 821 24.97 48.55 -25.68
CA SER A 821 26.35 48.69 -26.12
C SER A 821 27.15 47.41 -25.86
N ALA A 822 28.26 47.25 -26.60
CA ALA A 822 29.21 46.15 -26.39
C ALA A 822 30.01 46.26 -25.09
N SER A 823 30.06 47.44 -24.48
CA SER A 823 30.51 47.58 -23.09
C SER A 823 29.28 47.54 -22.20
N VAL A 824 29.26 46.58 -21.28
CA VAL A 824 28.13 46.28 -20.38
C VAL A 824 28.56 46.52 -18.94
N THR A 825 27.84 47.40 -18.24
CA THR A 825 28.11 47.76 -16.85
C THR A 825 27.35 46.87 -15.87
N PHE A 826 28.10 46.26 -14.95
CA PHE A 826 27.59 45.51 -13.82
C PHE A 826 27.80 46.27 -12.53
N THR A 827 26.80 46.26 -11.64
CA THR A 827 26.88 46.87 -10.30
C THR A 827 26.28 45.95 -9.25
N TRP A 828 26.79 46.01 -8.02
CA TRP A 828 26.28 45.22 -6.90
C TRP A 828 26.44 45.98 -5.58
N SER A 829 25.81 45.47 -4.53
CA SER A 829 25.94 45.94 -3.16
C SER A 829 26.78 44.96 -2.34
N TYR A 830 27.56 45.50 -1.42
CA TYR A 830 28.40 44.69 -0.55
C TYR A 830 27.59 43.99 0.53
N ARG A 831 28.12 42.87 1.01
CA ARG A 831 27.58 42.04 2.09
C ARG A 831 28.73 41.64 3.00
N ASP A 832 28.48 41.62 4.29
CA ASP A 832 29.43 41.25 5.34
C ASP A 832 28.67 40.45 6.41
N ARG A 833 29.01 39.17 6.55
CA ARG A 833 28.30 38.28 7.46
C ARG A 833 28.46 38.65 8.93
N ILE A 834 29.60 39.24 9.30
CA ILE A 834 29.94 39.59 10.68
C ILE A 834 29.19 40.87 11.08
N ILE A 835 29.18 41.87 10.20
CA ILE A 835 28.43 43.13 10.43
C ILE A 835 26.92 42.88 10.39
N GLN A 836 26.48 41.92 9.59
CA GLN A 836 25.06 41.58 9.44
C GLN A 836 24.59 40.49 10.42
N ALA A 837 25.43 40.05 11.37
CA ALA A 837 25.15 38.92 12.24
C ALA A 837 23.93 39.09 13.17
N ASP A 838 23.53 40.34 13.44
CA ASP A 838 22.42 40.71 14.32
C ASP A 838 21.23 41.35 13.58
N GLN A 839 21.29 41.42 12.25
CA GLN A 839 20.27 42.08 11.43
C GLN A 839 19.92 41.26 10.19
N VAL A 840 18.62 41.04 10.01
CA VAL A 840 18.08 40.45 8.79
C VAL A 840 18.12 41.48 7.67
N VAL A 841 18.93 41.22 6.65
CA VAL A 841 19.08 42.10 5.48
C VAL A 841 18.67 41.38 4.22
N SER A 842 17.69 41.92 3.51
CA SER A 842 17.25 41.40 2.20
C SER A 842 18.33 41.59 1.13
N TYR A 843 18.34 40.70 0.14
CA TYR A 843 19.13 40.81 -1.09
C TYR A 843 18.90 42.13 -1.85
N PHE A 844 17.70 42.72 -1.72
CA PHE A 844 17.35 43.97 -2.40
C PHE A 844 17.83 45.22 -1.65
N ASN A 845 18.46 45.07 -0.48
CA ASN A 845 18.98 46.21 0.29
C ASN A 845 20.24 46.78 -0.36
N SER A 846 20.30 48.11 -0.49
CA SER A 846 21.40 48.85 -1.13
C SER A 846 22.29 49.60 -0.15
N ASP A 847 22.14 49.34 1.15
CA ASP A 847 22.99 49.93 2.18
C ASP A 847 24.40 49.36 2.07
N ASP A 848 25.39 50.16 2.47
CA ASP A 848 26.80 49.81 2.33
C ASP A 848 27.29 49.20 3.65
N TYR A 849 27.38 47.86 3.67
CA TYR A 849 27.98 47.11 4.79
C TYR A 849 29.50 46.92 4.63
N GLY A 850 30.09 47.43 3.52
CA GLY A 850 31.43 47.04 3.08
C GLY A 850 31.48 45.56 2.66
N PRO A 851 32.48 45.14 1.87
CA PRO A 851 32.78 43.73 1.78
C PRO A 851 33.45 43.31 3.09
N GLU A 852 33.16 42.08 3.53
CA GLU A 852 33.89 41.47 4.64
C GLU A 852 35.41 41.57 4.42
N VAL A 853 36.18 41.76 5.49
CA VAL A 853 37.63 41.95 5.39
C VAL A 853 38.26 40.75 4.69
N GLY A 854 38.94 41.02 3.57
CA GLY A 854 39.60 39.99 2.76
C GLY A 854 38.74 39.44 1.61
N THR A 855 37.49 39.89 1.45
CA THR A 855 36.62 39.48 0.35
C THR A 855 36.93 40.24 -0.95
N THR A 856 37.08 39.50 -2.04
CA THR A 856 37.12 40.00 -3.43
C THR A 856 35.92 39.47 -4.22
N TYR A 857 35.73 39.96 -5.44
CA TYR A 857 34.64 39.57 -6.33
C TYR A 857 35.19 38.93 -7.60
N LEU A 858 34.67 37.76 -7.94
CA LEU A 858 35.00 37.03 -9.16
C LEU A 858 33.80 37.07 -10.11
N ILE A 859 33.99 37.59 -11.31
CA ILE A 859 32.98 37.55 -12.36
C ILE A 859 33.29 36.43 -13.34
N GLU A 860 32.27 35.67 -13.71
CA GLU A 860 32.35 34.55 -14.66
C GLU A 860 31.26 34.72 -15.73
N ALA A 861 31.57 34.37 -16.98
CA ALA A 861 30.62 34.41 -18.09
C ALA A 861 30.56 33.06 -18.81
N ASP A 862 29.34 32.57 -19.00
CA ASP A 862 29.03 31.42 -19.86
C ASP A 862 28.48 31.89 -21.20
N ALA A 863 28.72 31.10 -22.23
CA ALA A 863 28.20 31.28 -23.57
C ALA A 863 27.19 30.17 -23.90
N LEU A 864 26.00 30.55 -24.36
CA LEU A 864 24.93 29.63 -24.74
C LEU A 864 24.45 29.92 -26.16
N ASP A 865 23.98 28.90 -26.86
CA ASP A 865 23.43 29.04 -28.23
C ASP A 865 21.99 29.56 -28.24
N VAL A 866 21.41 29.70 -29.44
CA VAL A 866 20.03 30.19 -29.64
C VAL A 866 18.96 29.29 -29.02
N ASP A 867 19.26 28.01 -28.80
CA ASP A 867 18.38 27.03 -28.17
C ASP A 867 18.59 26.98 -26.64
N GLY A 868 19.50 27.78 -26.07
CA GLY A 868 19.81 27.83 -24.64
C GLY A 868 20.76 26.73 -24.17
N LEU A 869 21.47 26.05 -25.08
CA LEU A 869 22.46 25.04 -24.74
C LEU A 869 23.83 25.67 -24.48
N LEU A 870 24.52 25.18 -23.44
CA LEU A 870 25.87 25.64 -23.07
C LEU A 870 26.87 25.33 -24.19
N ILE A 871 27.47 26.39 -24.75
CA ILE A 871 28.57 26.29 -25.73
C ILE A 871 29.90 26.18 -24.97
N GLU A 872 30.12 27.11 -24.04
CA GLU A 872 31.36 27.17 -23.26
C GLU A 872 31.07 27.79 -21.89
N GLU A 873 31.40 27.03 -20.84
CA GLU A 873 31.33 27.49 -19.45
C GLU A 873 32.54 28.36 -19.12
N ASN A 874 32.33 29.46 -18.38
CA ASN A 874 33.39 30.31 -17.86
C ASN A 874 34.43 30.76 -18.91
N TRP A 875 33.99 31.01 -20.16
CA TRP A 875 34.87 31.47 -21.25
C TRP A 875 35.57 32.80 -20.88
N PHE A 876 34.94 33.58 -20.00
CA PHE A 876 35.52 34.72 -19.31
C PHE A 876 35.47 34.52 -17.79
N SER A 877 36.58 34.80 -17.12
CA SER A 877 36.71 34.74 -15.65
C SER A 877 37.75 35.75 -15.19
N GLU A 878 37.38 36.69 -14.31
CA GLU A 878 38.28 37.74 -13.81
C GLU A 878 38.02 38.07 -12.33
N ASP A 879 39.08 38.11 -11.52
CA ASP A 879 39.05 38.65 -10.15
C ASP A 879 39.08 40.18 -10.21
N LEU A 880 37.98 40.78 -9.77
CA LEU A 880 37.72 42.21 -9.81
C LEU A 880 38.24 42.94 -8.55
N GLY A 881 38.80 42.21 -7.59
CA GLY A 881 39.16 42.75 -6.28
C GLY A 881 37.93 43.17 -5.48
N SER A 882 38.02 44.23 -4.69
CA SER A 882 36.94 44.68 -3.79
C SER A 882 36.04 45.77 -4.39
N VAL A 883 35.96 45.87 -5.72
CA VAL A 883 35.10 46.85 -6.41
C VAL A 883 33.61 46.49 -6.26
N LYS A 884 32.72 47.44 -6.58
CA LYS A 884 31.25 47.23 -6.64
C LYS A 884 30.62 47.54 -7.99
N THR A 885 31.47 47.79 -8.98
CA THR A 885 31.10 48.14 -10.34
C THR A 885 32.17 47.61 -11.28
N TYR A 886 31.77 47.10 -12.43
CA TYR A 886 32.68 46.60 -13.45
C TYR A 886 32.06 46.74 -14.83
N ASP A 887 32.87 47.15 -15.81
CA ASP A 887 32.46 47.29 -17.20
C ASP A 887 33.12 46.19 -18.03
N LEU A 888 32.33 45.22 -18.51
CA LEU A 888 32.81 44.17 -19.40
C LEU A 888 32.67 44.63 -20.85
N ASP A 889 33.79 44.70 -21.58
CA ASP A 889 33.80 45.07 -23.00
C ASP A 889 33.89 43.83 -23.90
N PHE A 890 32.77 43.48 -24.52
CA PHE A 890 32.64 42.35 -25.44
C PHE A 890 33.40 42.56 -26.77
N VAL A 891 33.91 43.77 -27.05
CA VAL A 891 34.85 43.97 -28.17
C VAL A 891 36.24 43.47 -27.80
N THR A 892 36.64 43.70 -26.55
CA THR A 892 37.94 43.28 -26.01
C THR A 892 37.94 41.78 -25.69
N TYR A 893 36.82 41.28 -25.18
CA TYR A 893 36.58 39.88 -24.87
C TYR A 893 35.39 39.40 -25.72
N PRO A 894 35.61 39.00 -26.98
CA PRO A 894 34.52 38.54 -27.84
C PRO A 894 33.97 37.20 -27.36
N THR A 895 32.65 36.99 -27.50
CA THR A 895 32.02 35.72 -27.15
C THR A 895 32.49 34.59 -28.07
N PRO A 896 32.43 33.33 -27.61
CA PRO A 896 32.61 32.15 -28.45
C PRO A 896 31.71 32.17 -29.70
N THR A 897 32.11 31.45 -30.74
CA THR A 897 31.31 31.36 -31.98
C THR A 897 29.96 30.71 -31.71
N ASP A 898 28.91 31.16 -32.39
CA ASP A 898 27.52 30.70 -32.27
C ASP A 898 26.82 31.06 -30.94
N THR A 899 27.43 31.91 -30.11
CA THR A 899 26.82 32.42 -28.88
C THR A 899 25.65 33.34 -29.19
N PHE A 900 24.51 33.06 -28.56
CA PHE A 900 23.31 33.89 -28.62
C PHE A 900 22.98 34.50 -27.24
N PHE A 901 23.04 33.70 -26.17
CA PHE A 901 22.86 34.18 -24.80
C PHE A 901 24.17 34.16 -24.02
N VAL A 902 24.31 35.13 -23.12
CA VAL A 902 25.41 35.19 -22.15
C VAL A 902 24.80 35.14 -20.74
N VAL A 903 25.34 34.27 -19.89
CA VAL A 903 25.01 34.21 -18.46
C VAL A 903 26.21 34.71 -17.67
N ILE A 904 26.03 35.79 -16.92
CA ILE A 904 27.05 36.35 -16.05
C ILE A 904 26.76 35.94 -14.62
N ARG A 905 27.74 35.36 -13.92
CA ARG A 905 27.70 35.06 -12.47
C ARG A 905 28.71 35.91 -11.72
N LEU A 906 28.36 36.31 -10.50
CA LEU A 906 29.24 37.09 -9.63
C LEU A 906 29.40 36.41 -8.26
N TRP A 907 30.60 35.94 -7.97
CA TRP A 907 30.94 35.32 -6.68
C TRP A 907 31.61 36.31 -5.74
N ALA A 908 31.36 36.19 -4.45
CA ALA A 908 32.26 36.73 -3.42
C ALA A 908 33.29 35.64 -3.06
N VAL A 909 34.57 36.02 -2.94
CA VAL A 909 35.67 35.09 -2.65
C VAL A 909 36.46 35.60 -1.46
N ARG A 910 36.71 34.74 -0.46
CA ARG A 910 37.45 35.09 0.75
C ARG A 910 38.30 33.90 1.19
N GLU A 911 39.62 34.09 1.28
CA GLU A 911 40.56 33.00 1.64
C GLU A 911 40.41 31.75 0.76
N ASP A 912 40.27 31.96 -0.56
CA ASP A 912 40.03 30.92 -1.59
C ASP A 912 38.65 30.22 -1.51
N GLU A 913 37.79 30.57 -0.56
CA GLU A 913 36.40 30.09 -0.46
C GLU A 913 35.44 31.02 -1.21
N ARG A 914 34.62 30.45 -2.09
CA ARG A 914 33.53 31.17 -2.78
C ARG A 914 32.30 31.26 -1.88
N SER A 915 31.46 32.27 -2.10
CA SER A 915 30.10 32.34 -1.52
C SER A 915 29.30 31.09 -1.89
N LEU A 916 28.36 30.68 -1.05
CA LEU A 916 27.53 29.49 -1.30
C LEU A 916 26.75 29.59 -2.62
N GLN A 917 26.19 30.76 -2.88
CA GLN A 917 25.44 31.07 -4.10
C GLN A 917 26.11 32.24 -4.84
N ALA A 918 25.76 32.43 -6.11
CA ALA A 918 26.13 33.61 -6.89
C ALA A 918 24.93 34.20 -7.61
N PRO A 919 24.65 35.51 -7.47
CA PRO A 919 23.68 36.15 -8.34
C PRO A 919 24.15 36.08 -9.79
N PHE A 920 23.17 35.94 -10.68
CA PHE A 920 23.43 35.85 -12.10
C PHE A 920 22.42 36.67 -12.90
N VAL A 921 22.80 37.03 -14.13
CA VAL A 921 21.93 37.64 -15.12
C VAL A 921 22.16 36.97 -16.47
N GLN A 922 21.07 36.75 -17.21
CA GLN A 922 21.11 36.28 -18.59
C GLN A 922 20.65 37.40 -19.53
N PHE A 923 21.32 37.56 -20.66
CA PHE A 923 20.93 38.51 -21.71
C PHE A 923 21.43 38.04 -23.09
N ILE A 924 20.87 38.61 -24.15
CA ILE A 924 21.31 38.36 -25.54
C ILE A 924 22.69 38.99 -25.73
N ALA A 925 23.64 38.23 -26.29
CA ALA A 925 25.00 38.70 -26.53
C ALA A 925 24.98 40.03 -27.32
N PRO A 926 25.81 41.04 -26.96
CA PRO A 926 25.78 42.34 -27.63
C PRO A 926 26.11 42.29 -29.14
N ASP A 927 26.75 41.21 -29.59
CA ASP A 927 27.13 40.93 -30.97
C ASP A 927 26.21 39.92 -31.68
N ALA A 928 25.22 39.34 -31.01
CA ALA A 928 24.21 38.48 -31.62
C ALA A 928 23.11 39.30 -32.34
N ASP A 929 22.54 38.73 -33.41
CA ASP A 929 21.41 39.31 -34.13
C ASP A 929 20.08 38.89 -33.47
N PRO A 930 19.36 39.81 -32.80
CA PRO A 930 18.13 39.46 -32.08
C PRO A 930 16.98 39.01 -33.01
N ASP A 931 17.08 39.22 -34.32
CA ASP A 931 16.09 38.77 -35.30
C ASP A 931 16.28 37.28 -35.72
N GLU A 932 17.34 36.60 -35.25
CA GLU A 932 17.57 35.16 -35.51
C GLU A 932 16.64 34.22 -34.72
N ILE A 933 15.91 34.75 -33.72
CA ILE A 933 14.89 33.98 -32.99
C ILE A 933 13.64 33.78 -33.86
N ASP A 934 13.30 32.52 -34.12
CA ASP A 934 11.99 32.16 -34.67
C ASP A 934 10.88 32.46 -33.64
N ARG A 935 10.07 33.47 -33.93
CA ARG A 935 9.00 33.92 -33.03
C ARG A 935 7.86 32.91 -32.84
N ASP A 936 7.73 31.92 -33.73
CA ASP A 936 6.75 30.85 -33.56
C ASP A 936 7.22 29.78 -32.55
N LEU A 937 8.54 29.65 -32.35
CA LEU A 937 9.15 28.76 -31.33
C LEU A 937 9.07 29.31 -29.90
N LEU A 938 8.81 30.61 -29.72
CA LEU A 938 8.55 31.25 -28.41
C LEU A 938 7.18 30.91 -27.80
N SER A 939 6.32 30.20 -28.54
CA SER A 939 4.98 29.78 -28.06
C SER A 939 4.93 28.36 -27.49
N GLN A 940 6.04 27.63 -27.57
CA GLN A 940 6.26 26.37 -26.87
C GLN A 940 7.17 26.68 -25.69
N GLU A 941 6.68 26.47 -24.47
CA GLU A 941 7.47 26.52 -23.23
C GLU A 941 8.80 25.79 -23.47
N ARG A 942 9.88 26.55 -23.63
CA ARG A 942 11.24 26.04 -23.70
C ARG A 942 11.99 26.65 -22.54
N PRO A 943 12.55 25.84 -21.64
CA PRO A 943 13.16 26.35 -20.43
C PRO A 943 14.41 27.14 -20.80
N ILE A 944 14.47 28.38 -20.29
CA ILE A 944 15.71 29.04 -19.89
C ILE A 944 16.64 28.00 -19.26
N ALA A 945 17.97 28.10 -19.45
CA ALA A 945 19.01 27.31 -18.76
C ALA A 945 18.43 26.65 -17.50
N THR A 946 17.98 25.40 -17.66
CA THR A 946 17.04 24.79 -16.73
C THR A 946 17.76 24.75 -15.40
N PHE A 947 17.28 25.53 -14.42
CA PHE A 947 17.68 25.29 -13.04
C PHE A 947 16.96 24.01 -12.66
N THR A 948 17.58 22.89 -13.00
CA THR A 948 17.23 21.59 -12.43
C THR A 948 17.47 21.75 -10.95
N ALA A 949 16.39 21.93 -10.19
CA ALA A 949 16.50 22.01 -8.76
C ALA A 949 16.59 20.59 -8.25
N VAL A 950 17.68 20.31 -7.54
CA VAL A 950 17.79 19.04 -6.84
C VAL A 950 16.99 19.19 -5.55
N ILE A 951 15.77 18.65 -5.56
CA ILE A 951 14.86 18.70 -4.41
C ILE A 951 14.93 17.41 -3.62
N LEU A 952 14.79 17.52 -2.32
CA LEU A 952 14.74 16.38 -1.43
C LEU A 952 13.32 15.79 -1.45
N GLY A 953 13.18 14.60 -2.04
CA GLY A 953 11.91 13.86 -2.07
C GLY A 953 11.50 13.33 -0.69
N GLU A 954 10.24 12.92 -0.52
CA GLU A 954 9.72 12.38 0.75
C GLU A 954 10.49 11.14 1.24
N ASN A 955 11.20 10.46 0.32
CA ASN A 955 12.01 9.27 0.54
C ASN A 955 13.40 9.60 1.11
N GLY A 956 13.79 10.88 1.19
CA GLY A 956 15.12 11.31 1.60
C GLY A 956 16.17 11.34 0.48
N GLU A 957 15.79 10.94 -0.74
CA GLU A 957 16.65 11.04 -1.91
C GLU A 957 16.46 12.39 -2.62
N TYR A 958 17.57 12.95 -3.06
CA TYR A 958 17.61 14.12 -3.92
C TYR A 958 17.19 13.74 -5.34
N ILE A 959 16.14 14.37 -5.85
CA ILE A 959 15.62 14.20 -7.21
C ILE A 959 15.85 15.49 -7.99
N GLU A 960 16.36 15.37 -9.20
CA GLU A 960 16.41 16.46 -10.16
C GLU A 960 14.98 16.77 -10.62
N MET A 961 14.47 17.96 -10.28
CA MET A 961 13.20 18.46 -10.77
C MET A 961 13.45 19.69 -11.63
N GLU A 962 12.97 19.69 -12.86
CA GLU A 962 12.89 20.92 -13.65
C GLU A 962 11.96 21.89 -12.92
N ARG A 963 12.47 23.07 -12.54
CA ARG A 963 11.62 24.10 -11.93
C ARG A 963 10.54 24.49 -12.95
N PRO A 964 9.24 24.43 -12.58
CA PRO A 964 8.20 25.04 -13.40
C PRO A 964 8.42 26.56 -13.41
N GLU A 965 8.28 27.18 -14.59
CA GLU A 965 8.34 28.64 -14.78
C GLU A 965 7.23 29.41 -14.02
#